data_AF-A0AAD8FEB4-F1
#
_entry.id   AF-A0AAD8FEB4-F1
#
_cell.length_a   1.000
_cell.length_b   1.000
_cell.length_c   1.000
_cell.angle_alpha   90.00
_cell.angle_beta   90.00
_cell.angle_gamma   90.00
#
_symmetry.space_group_name_H-M   'P 1'
#
loop_
_entity.id
_entity.type
_entity.pdbx_description
1 polymer ?
#
loop_
_entity_poly.entity_id
_entity_poly.type
_entity_poly.pdbx_seq_one_letter_code
_entity_poly.pdbx_strand_id
1 'polypeptide(L)'
;MKKISDFFLHSVDVPTGTLPVSKKTRLTDEITAEANVTEETLMELSEPKPSDIVRGSSVTFEQLQSADVDWPTCWTLDQRNYFLVKYDWLSIRNKKLGCIPCRKVGNLGVEAKMGMKVSNEWADNKITYFGTDRQQQLMSLRKKLFDHKETAAHKAALKILTEAEAAPIENVLLKALTREKIVTAKIFRTAYKVAKENQSFHNFESEIDLQELNGVEMGRILHSTNACINVVNHISCEMRKKLFQEIVRSNNKISLIIDESTTLSQKSTLIVYIRVCLADSGMTSPVNLFLDLVELESVTANGVFASLLHCLHFYGLTEDFLRRNLVSLACDGAAVMLGSKSGVKALLKEKFPSVLVWHCANHRLELSVGDVVKQVSGINRFKAFIDKLYVVYHSSPKNCRELQVCARLLEAELLKIGRMLSTRWVASSFRSVLAVWEDYEVLVQHFEEAKLDSTRDKKDQCMYEGLQRKITSTEFVLDLGLMCDALQELSKLSLDLQERNIDIYKADKKIKAVIQIFEERQIIPGPYYKIAATAVDSNLFKGVSLHTKNCTSDPPIDVKAFYKKLQESIEQRLLSSEDAELAYWARVLDTKQWPDNIGTHLTFGETEMRNLSTRLQLNERIMIRGFREYLIEKNIPDKLLPLQIALSTIPISSSEAERGFSQMNLIITPTRSSLMTTTVSSLLFIRLVGPPLAQFQVVHSTILNSLGGDQLYSLSTLEYSAYDPIFIIHNSFMDKIWLIWQELQKERHLPSLGTECALNYMNQPMQPFNSELNMNTFTKEHSLPKDLFNHDLLGYQYDHLKIGGHSVNNLEYLINNKKLKNRILAGFLLKSVNTSVSVKLHVCNCQECSKCIYAGGFSLLGGPTERTWAFDRLFKKDITHAVEEAGMKVSDSADFFLDVKVYDGAGKLMKDISVFPTPSIILVPTKGKSL
;
A
#
# COMPACT_ATOMS: atom_id res chain seq x y z
N MET A 1 22.68 36.96 36.04
CA MET A 1 22.44 37.17 37.49
C MET A 1 23.20 36.08 38.25
N LYS A 2 23.87 36.41 39.36
CA LYS A 2 24.55 35.42 40.23
C LYS A 2 23.54 34.77 41.19
N LYS A 3 23.89 33.58 41.70
CA LYS A 3 23.19 32.77 42.73
C LYS A 3 22.00 31.92 42.27
N ILE A 4 22.30 30.85 41.53
CA ILE A 4 21.58 29.57 41.60
C ILE A 4 22.65 28.49 41.78
N SER A 5 23.13 28.33 43.02
CA SER A 5 24.21 27.38 43.37
C SER A 5 23.94 26.55 44.63
N ASP A 6 22.91 26.90 45.41
CA ASP A 6 22.82 26.49 46.82
C ASP A 6 21.61 25.59 47.13
N PHE A 7 20.98 24.97 46.11
CA PHE A 7 19.79 24.10 46.30
C PHE A 7 20.06 22.59 46.11
N PHE A 8 21.29 22.21 45.79
CA PHE A 8 21.74 20.81 45.79
C PHE A 8 22.76 20.59 46.90
N LEU A 9 22.29 20.18 48.08
CA LEU A 9 22.90 19.22 49.01
C LEU A 9 22.27 19.39 50.42
N HIS A 10 21.35 18.49 50.78
CA HIS A 10 21.57 17.65 51.96
C HIS A 10 20.64 16.43 52.00
N SER A 11 21.08 15.46 52.80
CA SER A 11 20.64 14.08 52.92
C SER A 11 19.33 13.89 53.69
N VAL A 12 18.64 12.80 53.34
CA VAL A 12 17.93 11.83 54.21
C VAL A 12 17.52 12.33 55.61
N ASP A 13 16.21 12.34 55.87
CA ASP A 13 15.69 11.91 57.17
C ASP A 13 14.24 11.38 57.09
N VAL A 14 13.90 10.43 57.96
CA VAL A 14 12.58 9.81 58.10
C VAL A 14 11.86 10.39 59.31
N PRO A 15 10.56 10.74 59.21
CA PRO A 15 9.70 10.70 60.40
C PRO A 15 8.48 9.78 60.25
N THR A 16 8.32 8.93 61.26
CA THR A 16 7.13 8.15 61.62
C THR A 16 5.99 9.02 62.16
N GLY A 17 4.70 8.69 61.94
CA GLY A 17 3.59 9.44 62.59
C GLY A 17 2.13 9.10 62.22
N THR A 18 1.65 7.92 62.60
CA THR A 18 0.25 7.53 62.95
C THR A 18 -0.98 8.45 62.72
N LEU A 19 -1.98 7.94 61.96
CA LEU A 19 -3.45 7.89 62.22
C LEU A 19 -4.28 9.22 62.34
N PRO A 20 -5.65 9.23 62.27
CA PRO A 20 -6.61 8.11 62.25
C PRO A 20 -7.78 8.12 61.21
N VAL A 21 -8.35 6.92 61.08
CA VAL A 21 -9.75 6.52 60.74
C VAL A 21 -10.86 7.57 60.97
N SER A 22 -11.82 7.74 60.02
CA SER A 22 -13.23 7.28 60.20
C SER A 22 -14.25 7.64 59.08
N LYS A 23 -15.30 6.79 58.98
CA LYS A 23 -16.69 7.05 58.55
C LYS A 23 -17.01 7.57 57.13
N LYS A 24 -17.58 6.67 56.31
CA LYS A 24 -18.89 6.87 55.64
C LYS A 24 -19.75 5.62 55.86
N THR A 25 -20.69 5.65 56.80
CA THR A 25 -22.15 5.84 56.62
C THR A 25 -22.84 4.84 55.67
N ARG A 26 -23.88 4.20 56.21
CA ARG A 26 -24.81 3.30 55.53
C ARG A 26 -25.64 4.03 54.47
N LEU A 27 -26.02 3.32 53.43
CA LEU A 27 -27.35 3.39 52.82
C LEU A 27 -27.80 1.96 52.57
N THR A 28 -28.77 1.52 53.37
CA THR A 28 -29.59 0.34 53.08
C THR A 28 -30.81 0.81 52.30
N ASP A 29 -31.31 -0.06 51.42
CA ASP A 29 -32.67 -0.60 51.41
C ASP A 29 -33.16 -0.90 49.98
N GLU A 30 -34.21 -1.73 49.90
CA GLU A 30 -34.84 -2.26 48.67
C GLU A 30 -34.04 -3.34 47.89
N ILE A 31 -34.10 -4.58 48.38
CA ILE A 31 -34.88 -5.69 47.78
C ILE A 31 -34.71 -6.94 48.67
N THR A 32 -35.76 -7.29 49.44
CA THR A 32 -35.88 -8.59 50.13
C THR A 32 -37.34 -9.02 50.23
N ALA A 33 -37.73 -9.99 49.41
CA ALA A 33 -38.93 -10.82 49.47
C ALA A 33 -38.73 -11.91 48.37
N GLU A 34 -38.79 -13.22 48.58
CA GLU A 34 -38.97 -14.12 49.73
C GLU A 34 -37.90 -15.25 49.56
N ALA A 35 -37.47 -16.07 50.51
CA ALA A 35 -38.16 -16.65 51.65
C ALA A 35 -37.18 -16.99 52.79
N ASN A 36 -37.57 -16.68 54.03
CA ASN A 36 -36.86 -17.14 55.22
C ASN A 36 -37.39 -18.50 55.66
N VAL A 37 -36.53 -19.52 55.67
CA VAL A 37 -36.64 -20.67 56.59
C VAL A 37 -35.29 -20.81 57.28
N THR A 38 -35.23 -20.41 58.54
CA THR A 38 -34.01 -20.44 59.35
C THR A 38 -33.63 -21.88 59.76
N GLU A 39 -32.33 -22.17 59.92
CA GLU A 39 -31.83 -23.52 60.23
C GLU A 39 -32.18 -24.04 61.65
N GLU A 40 -33.03 -23.34 62.41
CA GLU A 40 -33.45 -23.70 63.78
C GLU A 40 -34.62 -24.70 63.81
N THR A 41 -35.46 -24.80 62.77
CA THR A 41 -36.68 -25.65 62.76
C THR A 41 -36.41 -27.17 62.63
N LEU A 42 -35.15 -27.61 62.71
CA LEU A 42 -34.72 -29.00 62.46
C LEU A 42 -34.34 -29.79 63.73
N MET A 43 -34.69 -29.29 64.93
CA MET A 43 -34.58 -30.03 66.19
C MET A 43 -35.85 -30.80 66.59
N GLU A 44 -37.02 -30.48 66.02
CA GLU A 44 -38.34 -31.00 66.44
C GLU A 44 -39.03 -31.90 65.39
N LEU A 45 -38.30 -32.83 64.78
CA LEU A 45 -38.93 -33.94 64.03
C LEU A 45 -39.09 -35.17 64.93
N SER A 46 -40.13 -35.13 65.76
CA SER A 46 -40.70 -36.30 66.44
C SER A 46 -41.31 -37.27 65.42
N GLU A 47 -41.41 -38.54 65.81
CA GLU A 47 -41.76 -39.68 64.96
C GLU A 47 -43.07 -39.50 64.13
N PRO A 48 -43.15 -40.04 62.89
CA PRO A 48 -44.37 -39.99 62.09
C PRO A 48 -45.46 -40.85 62.72
N LYS A 49 -46.63 -40.26 63.00
CA LYS A 49 -47.83 -41.02 63.37
C LYS A 49 -48.40 -41.76 62.14
N PRO A 50 -48.89 -43.00 62.29
CA PRO A 50 -49.28 -43.83 61.15
C PRO A 50 -50.73 -43.56 60.70
N SER A 51 -50.91 -42.70 59.70
CA SER A 51 -52.17 -42.59 58.96
C SER A 51 -51.94 -42.04 57.55
N ASP A 52 -51.45 -42.88 56.65
CA ASP A 52 -51.76 -42.86 55.20
C ASP A 52 -51.02 -44.01 54.46
N ILE A 53 -51.33 -45.26 54.82
CA ILE A 53 -50.95 -46.45 54.02
C ILE A 53 -52.13 -47.43 53.99
N VAL A 54 -52.83 -47.50 52.85
CA VAL A 54 -53.72 -48.63 52.56
C VAL A 54 -52.93 -49.68 51.78
N ARG A 55 -52.61 -50.78 52.50
CA ARG A 55 -52.43 -52.18 52.05
C ARG A 55 -51.81 -52.41 50.65
N GLY A 56 -50.66 -53.06 50.50
CA GLY A 56 -49.72 -53.55 51.52
C GLY A 56 -48.74 -54.59 50.99
N SER A 57 -47.69 -54.85 51.74
CA SER A 57 -47.23 -56.19 52.09
C SER A 57 -46.33 -56.07 53.33
N SER A 58 -46.45 -57.01 54.26
CA SER A 58 -45.88 -56.90 55.60
C SER A 58 -44.38 -57.21 55.61
N VAL A 59 -43.56 -56.20 55.91
CA VAL A 59 -42.19 -56.37 56.40
C VAL A 59 -42.12 -55.67 57.75
N THR A 60 -41.81 -56.41 58.81
CA THR A 60 -41.71 -55.85 60.17
C THR A 60 -40.40 -55.10 60.36
N PHE A 61 -40.42 -54.10 61.25
CA PHE A 61 -39.30 -53.18 61.51
C PHE A 61 -38.00 -53.88 61.98
N GLU A 62 -38.09 -55.15 62.38
CA GLU A 62 -36.97 -55.97 62.85
C GLU A 62 -36.18 -56.66 61.71
N GLN A 63 -36.63 -56.56 60.44
CA GLN A 63 -35.96 -57.21 59.29
C GLN A 63 -34.98 -56.32 58.51
N LEU A 64 -34.66 -55.12 58.99
CA LEU A 64 -33.68 -54.20 58.36
C LEU A 64 -32.24 -54.34 58.89
N GLN A 65 -31.94 -55.39 59.67
CA GLN A 65 -30.65 -55.52 60.39
C GLN A 65 -29.53 -56.27 59.62
N SER A 66 -29.65 -56.44 58.31
CA SER A 66 -28.64 -57.17 57.49
C SER A 66 -28.31 -56.51 56.13
N ALA A 67 -28.20 -55.19 56.11
CA ALA A 67 -27.54 -54.46 55.02
C ALA A 67 -26.40 -53.61 55.61
N ASP A 68 -25.21 -53.66 55.02
CA ASP A 68 -24.01 -53.05 55.59
C ASP A 68 -24.06 -51.52 55.42
N VAL A 69 -24.49 -50.81 56.46
CA VAL A 69 -24.81 -49.37 56.42
C VAL A 69 -23.51 -48.55 56.38
N ASP A 70 -23.04 -48.18 55.18
CA ASP A 70 -21.82 -47.39 55.00
C ASP A 70 -22.01 -45.86 55.16
N TRP A 71 -22.60 -45.43 56.28
CA TRP A 71 -22.67 -44.02 56.68
C TRP A 71 -22.75 -43.85 58.21
N PRO A 72 -22.51 -42.64 58.77
CA PRO A 72 -22.53 -42.43 60.22
C PRO A 72 -23.85 -42.89 60.84
N THR A 73 -23.78 -43.72 61.88
CA THR A 73 -24.95 -44.37 62.50
C THR A 73 -25.97 -43.41 63.12
N CYS A 74 -25.60 -42.15 63.37
CA CYS A 74 -26.52 -41.11 63.81
C CYS A 74 -27.47 -40.60 62.70
N TRP A 75 -27.14 -40.83 61.43
CA TRP A 75 -27.90 -40.35 60.25
C TRP A 75 -28.97 -41.34 59.79
N THR A 76 -30.15 -40.81 59.44
CA THR A 76 -31.14 -41.56 58.65
C THR A 76 -30.75 -41.61 57.17
N LEU A 77 -31.39 -42.48 56.39
CA LEU A 77 -31.22 -42.55 54.94
C LEU A 77 -31.50 -41.19 54.27
N ASP A 78 -32.56 -40.50 54.70
CA ASP A 78 -32.94 -39.18 54.16
C ASP A 78 -31.91 -38.10 54.49
N GLN A 79 -31.34 -38.11 55.70
CA GLN A 79 -30.27 -37.19 56.10
C GLN A 79 -28.99 -37.42 55.27
N ARG A 80 -28.63 -38.68 55.02
CA ARG A 80 -27.50 -39.05 54.14
C ARG A 80 -27.73 -38.57 52.71
N ASN A 81 -28.93 -38.75 52.16
CA ASN A 81 -29.28 -38.28 50.82
C ASN A 81 -29.27 -36.74 50.74
N TYR A 82 -29.83 -36.04 51.72
CA TYR A 82 -29.79 -34.58 51.81
C TYR A 82 -28.36 -34.03 51.82
N PHE A 83 -27.45 -34.60 52.63
CA PHE A 83 -26.07 -34.10 52.69
C PHE A 83 -25.25 -34.40 51.44
N LEU A 84 -25.50 -35.52 50.75
CA LEU A 84 -24.85 -35.81 49.46
C LEU A 84 -25.33 -34.88 48.33
N VAL A 85 -26.56 -34.37 48.40
CA VAL A 85 -27.08 -33.35 47.47
C VAL A 85 -26.59 -31.93 47.84
N LYS A 86 -26.54 -31.59 49.14
CA LYS A 86 -26.05 -30.27 49.62
C LYS A 86 -24.54 -30.09 49.47
N TYR A 87 -23.78 -31.19 49.48
CA TYR A 87 -22.32 -31.22 49.41
C TYR A 87 -21.84 -32.27 48.40
N ASP A 88 -21.79 -31.89 47.13
CA ASP A 88 -21.29 -32.69 45.99
C ASP A 88 -19.85 -33.24 46.17
N TRP A 89 -19.03 -32.52 46.93
CA TRP A 89 -17.66 -32.90 47.30
C TRP A 89 -17.56 -33.96 48.41
N LEU A 90 -18.66 -34.33 49.06
CA LEU A 90 -18.67 -35.20 50.24
C LEU A 90 -18.42 -36.67 49.87
N SER A 91 -17.42 -37.28 50.51
CA SER A 91 -17.17 -38.73 50.44
C SER A 91 -17.59 -39.38 51.76
N ILE A 92 -18.22 -40.55 51.67
CA ILE A 92 -18.53 -41.41 52.82
C ILE A 92 -17.83 -42.75 52.59
N ARG A 93 -17.16 -43.29 53.62
CA ARG A 93 -16.54 -44.62 53.59
C ARG A 93 -16.30 -45.15 55.00
N ASN A 94 -16.55 -46.43 55.23
CA ASN A 94 -16.47 -47.10 56.53
C ASN A 94 -17.16 -46.31 57.65
N LYS A 95 -18.38 -45.81 57.38
CA LYS A 95 -19.18 -44.96 58.29
C LYS A 95 -18.55 -43.60 58.68
N LYS A 96 -17.48 -43.17 57.99
CA LYS A 96 -16.78 -41.90 58.21
C LYS A 96 -16.92 -40.96 57.01
N LEU A 97 -16.76 -39.65 57.25
CA LEU A 97 -16.82 -38.62 56.22
C LEU A 97 -15.42 -38.20 55.74
N GLY A 98 -15.35 -37.67 54.52
CA GLY A 98 -14.18 -37.04 53.92
C GLY A 98 -14.55 -36.22 52.68
N CYS A 99 -13.56 -35.73 51.94
CA CYS A 99 -13.75 -34.78 50.84
C CYS A 99 -13.00 -35.21 49.58
N ILE A 100 -13.73 -35.34 48.45
CA ILE A 100 -13.19 -35.81 47.17
C ILE A 100 -12.13 -34.85 46.60
N PRO A 101 -12.38 -33.52 46.49
CA PRO A 101 -11.34 -32.55 46.13
C PRO A 101 -10.08 -32.62 46.98
N CYS A 102 -10.22 -32.60 48.31
CA CYS A 102 -9.08 -32.63 49.23
C CYS A 102 -8.28 -33.93 49.12
N ARG A 103 -8.93 -35.08 48.88
CA ARG A 103 -8.24 -36.35 48.63
C ARG A 103 -7.47 -36.36 47.30
N LYS A 104 -8.09 -35.87 46.22
CA LYS A 104 -7.43 -35.77 44.90
C LYS A 104 -6.20 -34.85 44.96
N VAL A 105 -6.30 -33.70 45.62
CA VAL A 105 -5.20 -32.71 45.70
C VAL A 105 -4.15 -33.06 46.76
N GLY A 106 -4.54 -33.66 47.89
CA GLY A 106 -3.60 -34.11 48.92
C GLY A 106 -2.59 -35.15 48.39
N ASN A 107 -3.05 -36.08 47.55
CA ASN A 107 -2.19 -37.08 46.91
C ASN A 107 -1.19 -36.50 45.88
N LEU A 108 -1.32 -35.23 45.48
CA LEU A 108 -0.42 -34.57 44.53
C LEU A 108 0.78 -33.87 45.20
N GLY A 109 0.93 -33.95 46.54
CA GLY A 109 2.11 -33.44 47.26
C GLY A 109 2.26 -31.91 47.23
N VAL A 110 1.17 -31.16 47.03
CA VAL A 110 1.19 -29.70 46.77
C VAL A 110 1.48 -28.84 48.01
N GLU A 111 1.83 -29.44 49.15
CA GLU A 111 1.94 -28.78 50.47
C GLU A 111 2.94 -27.60 50.53
N ALA A 112 3.88 -27.49 49.57
CA ALA A 112 4.98 -26.54 49.63
C ALA A 112 4.75 -25.18 48.92
N LYS A 113 3.78 -25.04 48.00
CA LYS A 113 3.72 -23.87 47.10
C LYS A 113 2.78 -22.72 47.50
N MET A 114 1.89 -22.90 48.47
CA MET A 114 0.93 -21.86 48.90
C MET A 114 0.79 -21.70 50.42
N GLY A 115 1.61 -22.38 51.24
CA GLY A 115 1.54 -22.29 52.71
C GLY A 115 0.23 -22.78 53.34
N MET A 116 -0.66 -23.40 52.57
CA MET A 116 -1.95 -23.95 53.01
C MET A 116 -1.88 -25.48 53.06
N LYS A 117 -2.15 -26.05 54.23
CA LYS A 117 -2.17 -27.50 54.43
C LYS A 117 -3.59 -28.05 54.30
N VAL A 118 -3.78 -29.10 53.50
CA VAL A 118 -5.04 -29.83 53.41
C VAL A 118 -5.20 -30.69 54.68
N SER A 119 -6.41 -30.79 55.23
CA SER A 119 -6.63 -31.64 56.40
C SER A 119 -6.58 -33.12 56.02
N ASN A 120 -5.60 -33.84 56.58
CA ASN A 120 -5.46 -35.29 56.41
C ASN A 120 -6.73 -36.04 56.86
N GLU A 121 -7.47 -35.54 57.84
CA GLU A 121 -8.71 -36.17 58.30
C GLU A 121 -9.79 -36.16 57.21
N TRP A 122 -9.86 -35.09 56.42
CA TRP A 122 -10.80 -34.95 55.30
C TRP A 122 -10.29 -35.66 54.03
N ALA A 123 -8.99 -35.68 53.78
CA ALA A 123 -8.41 -36.40 52.65
C ALA A 123 -8.52 -37.93 52.81
N ASP A 124 -8.30 -38.45 54.02
CA ASP A 124 -8.26 -39.90 54.30
C ASP A 124 -9.63 -40.51 54.67
N ASN A 125 -10.73 -39.75 54.58
CA ASN A 125 -12.07 -40.12 55.06
C ASN A 125 -12.07 -40.58 56.55
N LYS A 126 -11.51 -39.78 57.46
CA LYS A 126 -11.38 -40.11 58.90
C LYS A 126 -12.39 -39.40 59.81
N ILE A 127 -13.24 -38.52 59.29
CA ILE A 127 -14.14 -37.68 60.10
C ILE A 127 -15.27 -38.49 60.74
N THR A 128 -15.35 -38.43 62.06
CA THR A 128 -16.43 -39.00 62.90
C THR A 128 -17.18 -37.92 63.68
N TYR A 129 -18.30 -38.29 64.30
CA TYR A 129 -19.02 -37.46 65.28
C TYR A 129 -18.37 -37.52 66.67
N PHE A 130 -18.72 -36.57 67.53
CA PHE A 130 -18.51 -36.61 68.98
C PHE A 130 -19.85 -36.41 69.71
N GLY A 131 -20.00 -36.98 70.90
CA GLY A 131 -21.19 -36.85 71.74
C GLY A 131 -21.76 -38.20 72.19
N THR A 132 -22.37 -38.23 73.38
CA THR A 132 -22.95 -39.44 73.98
C THR A 132 -24.40 -39.69 73.55
N ASP A 133 -25.14 -38.62 73.22
CA ASP A 133 -26.49 -38.70 72.66
C ASP A 133 -26.52 -38.39 71.14
N ARG A 134 -27.63 -38.77 70.48
CA ARG A 134 -27.78 -38.62 69.03
C ARG A 134 -27.84 -37.15 68.57
N GLN A 135 -28.35 -36.23 69.39
CA GLN A 135 -28.44 -34.81 69.01
C GLN A 135 -27.05 -34.16 68.99
N GLN A 136 -26.21 -34.43 70.00
CA GLN A 136 -24.81 -34.01 70.03
C GLN A 136 -24.04 -34.52 68.80
N GLN A 137 -24.23 -35.80 68.45
CA GLN A 137 -23.58 -36.42 67.29
C GLN A 137 -23.99 -35.76 65.97
N LEU A 138 -25.27 -35.44 65.80
CA LEU A 138 -25.78 -34.72 64.64
C LEU A 138 -25.24 -33.29 64.54
N MET A 139 -25.22 -32.54 65.65
CA MET A 139 -24.62 -31.20 65.70
C MET A 139 -23.12 -31.22 65.40
N SER A 140 -22.39 -32.22 65.91
CA SER A 140 -20.96 -32.40 65.66
C SER A 140 -20.64 -32.56 64.18
N LEU A 141 -21.39 -33.40 63.44
CA LEU A 141 -21.16 -33.57 62.00
C LEU A 141 -21.59 -32.35 61.17
N ARG A 142 -22.73 -31.72 61.50
CA ARG A 142 -23.19 -30.50 60.83
C ARG A 142 -22.14 -29.40 60.92
N LYS A 143 -21.59 -29.17 62.11
CA LYS A 143 -20.52 -28.18 62.34
C LYS A 143 -19.26 -28.54 61.53
N LYS A 144 -18.78 -29.78 61.61
CA LYS A 144 -17.58 -30.21 60.86
C LYS A 144 -17.75 -30.04 59.34
N LEU A 145 -18.92 -30.34 58.78
CA LEU A 145 -19.22 -30.14 57.35
C LEU A 145 -19.20 -28.65 56.94
N PHE A 146 -19.83 -27.79 57.74
CA PHE A 146 -19.86 -26.35 57.51
C PHE A 146 -18.47 -25.73 57.61
N ASP A 147 -17.75 -26.00 58.71
CA ASP A 147 -16.40 -25.49 58.95
C ASP A 147 -15.45 -25.92 57.82
N HIS A 148 -15.53 -27.17 57.34
CA HIS A 148 -14.69 -27.66 56.24
C HIS A 148 -14.93 -26.94 54.92
N LYS A 149 -16.20 -26.77 54.51
CA LYS A 149 -16.60 -26.06 53.28
C LYS A 149 -15.98 -24.67 53.22
N GLU A 150 -15.97 -23.98 54.36
CA GLU A 150 -15.49 -22.60 54.42
C GLU A 150 -13.95 -22.47 54.46
N THR A 151 -13.21 -23.56 54.70
CA THR A 151 -11.74 -23.52 54.72
C THR A 151 -11.12 -23.09 53.39
N ALA A 152 -10.09 -22.25 53.47
CA ALA A 152 -9.32 -21.81 52.30
C ALA A 152 -8.68 -22.98 51.54
N ALA A 153 -8.21 -24.02 52.25
CA ALA A 153 -7.62 -25.22 51.64
C ALA A 153 -8.64 -26.01 50.79
N HIS A 154 -9.89 -26.13 51.23
CA HIS A 154 -10.96 -26.78 50.46
C HIS A 154 -11.29 -25.98 49.20
N LYS A 155 -11.48 -24.66 49.32
CA LYS A 155 -11.75 -23.75 48.20
C LYS A 155 -10.62 -23.74 47.16
N ALA A 156 -9.36 -23.78 47.61
CA ALA A 156 -8.19 -23.91 46.73
C ALA A 156 -8.15 -25.27 46.01
N ALA A 157 -8.48 -26.37 46.70
CA ALA A 157 -8.52 -27.71 46.09
C ALA A 157 -9.59 -27.84 45.00
N LEU A 158 -10.77 -27.22 45.18
CA LEU A 158 -11.78 -27.11 44.11
C LEU A 158 -11.22 -26.37 42.89
N LYS A 159 -10.62 -25.19 43.13
CA LYS A 159 -10.09 -24.33 42.06
C LYS A 159 -9.06 -25.06 41.18
N ILE A 160 -8.11 -25.77 41.81
CA ILE A 160 -7.07 -26.56 41.11
C ILE A 160 -7.69 -27.61 40.18
N LEU A 161 -8.74 -28.31 40.62
CA LEU A 161 -9.40 -29.33 39.81
C LEU A 161 -10.19 -28.71 38.64
N THR A 162 -10.91 -27.61 38.87
CA THR A 162 -11.61 -26.90 37.79
C THR A 162 -10.65 -26.29 36.76
N GLU A 163 -9.46 -25.85 37.17
CA GLU A 163 -8.43 -25.34 36.24
C GLU A 163 -7.77 -26.47 35.43
N ALA A 164 -7.58 -27.65 36.02
CA ALA A 164 -7.05 -28.83 35.33
C ALA A 164 -8.03 -29.38 34.27
N GLU A 165 -9.34 -29.34 34.54
CA GLU A 165 -10.38 -29.77 33.59
C GLU A 165 -10.59 -28.75 32.45
N ALA A 166 -10.23 -27.48 32.63
CA ALA A 166 -10.43 -26.41 31.65
C ALA A 166 -9.36 -26.29 30.55
N ALA A 167 -8.27 -27.06 30.60
CA ALA A 167 -7.09 -26.89 29.74
C ALA A 167 -6.68 -28.14 28.93
N PRO A 168 -7.52 -28.64 27.99
CA PRO A 168 -7.13 -29.75 27.12
C PRO A 168 -5.99 -29.35 26.16
N ILE A 169 -5.14 -30.33 25.85
CA ILE A 169 -3.91 -30.20 25.02
C ILE A 169 -4.19 -29.53 23.66
N GLU A 170 -5.36 -29.78 23.08
CA GLU A 170 -5.81 -29.18 21.82
C GLU A 170 -5.87 -27.64 21.86
N ASN A 171 -6.33 -27.07 22.99
CA ASN A 171 -6.34 -25.62 23.18
C ASN A 171 -4.92 -25.03 23.33
N VAL A 172 -3.95 -25.83 23.77
CA VAL A 172 -2.53 -25.42 23.83
C VAL A 172 -1.93 -25.44 22.42
N LEU A 173 -2.20 -26.48 21.63
CA LEU A 173 -1.74 -26.60 20.24
C LEU A 173 -2.33 -25.50 19.35
N LEU A 174 -3.65 -25.23 19.45
CA LEU A 174 -4.31 -24.15 18.71
C LEU A 174 -3.75 -22.76 19.07
N LYS A 175 -3.42 -22.53 20.35
CA LYS A 175 -2.74 -21.29 20.79
C LYS A 175 -1.33 -21.18 20.22
N ALA A 176 -0.55 -22.27 20.20
CA ALA A 176 0.78 -22.30 19.61
C ALA A 176 0.76 -22.01 18.10
N LEU A 177 -0.11 -22.70 17.34
CA LEU A 177 -0.28 -22.46 15.89
C LEU A 177 -0.78 -21.04 15.58
N THR A 178 -1.66 -20.49 16.42
CA THR A 178 -2.14 -19.10 16.27
C THR A 178 -1.01 -18.09 16.52
N ARG A 179 -0.17 -18.34 17.53
CA ARG A 179 1.01 -17.54 17.86
C ARG A 179 2.03 -17.56 16.71
N GLU A 180 2.40 -18.74 16.22
CA GLU A 180 3.30 -18.90 15.07
C GLU A 180 2.77 -18.17 13.82
N LYS A 181 1.47 -18.24 13.55
CA LYS A 181 0.83 -17.54 12.42
C LYS A 181 0.85 -16.01 12.57
N ILE A 182 0.73 -15.49 13.79
CA ILE A 182 0.85 -14.05 14.09
C ILE A 182 2.30 -13.59 13.89
N VAL A 183 3.26 -14.33 14.46
CA VAL A 183 4.70 -14.10 14.34
C VAL A 183 5.15 -14.12 12.87
N THR A 184 4.80 -15.17 12.13
CA THR A 184 5.08 -15.30 10.69
C THR A 184 4.51 -14.12 9.89
N ALA A 185 3.31 -13.64 10.25
CA ALA A 185 2.72 -12.48 9.59
C ALA A 185 3.43 -11.15 9.89
N LYS A 186 4.21 -11.04 10.99
CA LYS A 186 5.10 -9.87 11.23
C LYS A 186 6.35 -9.98 10.38
N ILE A 187 7.03 -11.13 10.41
CA ILE A 187 8.20 -11.43 9.58
C ILE A 187 7.89 -11.16 8.09
N PHE A 188 6.72 -11.60 7.61
CA PHE A 188 6.28 -11.35 6.24
C PHE A 188 6.05 -9.86 5.92
N ARG A 189 5.60 -9.04 6.89
CA ARG A 189 5.51 -7.58 6.70
C ARG A 189 6.90 -6.94 6.64
N THR A 190 7.83 -7.36 7.50
CA THR A 190 9.22 -6.88 7.48
C THR A 190 9.91 -7.23 6.16
N ALA A 191 9.76 -8.48 5.69
CA ALA A 191 10.25 -8.90 4.38
C ALA A 191 9.62 -8.10 3.23
N TYR A 192 8.32 -7.82 3.33
CA TYR A 192 7.60 -6.98 2.36
C TYR A 192 8.12 -5.54 2.34
N LYS A 193 8.34 -4.91 3.50
CA LYS A 193 8.93 -3.57 3.63
C LYS A 193 10.32 -3.52 2.98
N VAL A 194 11.21 -4.45 3.35
CA VAL A 194 12.56 -4.58 2.79
C VAL A 194 12.51 -4.66 1.26
N ALA A 195 11.61 -5.47 0.70
CA ALA A 195 11.38 -5.56 -0.74
C ALA A 195 10.80 -4.27 -1.35
N LYS A 196 9.80 -3.65 -0.71
CA LYS A 196 9.08 -2.49 -1.22
C LYS A 196 9.95 -1.24 -1.30
N GLU A 197 10.81 -1.04 -0.30
CA GLU A 197 11.73 0.10 -0.20
C GLU A 197 13.07 -0.12 -0.93
N ASN A 198 13.29 -1.28 -1.55
CA ASN A 198 14.60 -1.71 -2.11
C ASN A 198 15.73 -1.75 -1.07
N GLN A 199 15.44 -2.11 0.19
CA GLN A 199 16.47 -2.30 1.21
C GLN A 199 17.30 -3.58 0.96
N SER A 200 18.45 -3.70 1.62
CA SER A 200 19.28 -4.90 1.50
C SER A 200 18.64 -6.06 2.25
N PHE A 201 18.75 -7.30 1.74
CA PHE A 201 18.30 -8.46 2.51
C PHE A 201 19.12 -8.67 3.79
N HIS A 202 20.34 -8.14 3.88
CA HIS A 202 21.08 -8.07 5.14
C HIS A 202 20.43 -7.15 6.19
N ASN A 203 19.65 -6.14 5.76
CA ASN A 203 18.89 -5.30 6.70
C ASN A 203 17.72 -6.08 7.32
N PHE A 204 17.27 -7.20 6.74
CA PHE A 204 16.14 -7.95 7.27
C PHE A 204 16.47 -8.59 8.63
N GLU A 205 17.68 -9.14 8.78
CA GLU A 205 18.16 -9.66 10.07
C GLU A 205 18.19 -8.52 11.10
N SER A 206 18.83 -7.38 10.79
CA SER A 206 18.89 -6.25 11.73
C SER A 206 17.54 -5.55 11.99
N GLU A 207 16.60 -5.55 11.05
CA GLU A 207 15.23 -5.06 11.24
C GLU A 207 14.39 -6.04 12.08
N ILE A 208 14.69 -7.34 12.05
CA ILE A 208 14.12 -8.34 12.96
C ILE A 208 14.72 -8.17 14.35
N ASP A 209 16.04 -8.10 14.48
CA ASP A 209 16.73 -7.87 15.75
C ASP A 209 16.26 -6.56 16.40
N LEU A 210 16.17 -5.47 15.63
CA LEU A 210 15.64 -4.19 16.10
C LEU A 210 14.17 -4.31 16.51
N GLN A 211 13.36 -5.09 15.81
CA GLN A 211 12.02 -5.41 16.27
C GLN A 211 12.10 -6.16 17.62
N GLU A 212 12.85 -7.25 17.75
CA GLU A 212 12.96 -8.00 19.02
C GLU A 212 13.44 -7.13 20.18
N LEU A 213 14.39 -6.21 19.93
CA LEU A 213 14.86 -5.20 20.90
C LEU A 213 13.78 -4.17 21.28
N ASN A 214 12.89 -3.81 20.35
CA ASN A 214 11.66 -3.03 20.62
C ASN A 214 10.56 -3.88 21.29
N GLY A 215 10.94 -5.00 21.91
CA GLY A 215 10.08 -5.97 22.57
C GLY A 215 9.40 -6.95 21.62
N VAL A 216 9.61 -6.86 20.31
CA VAL A 216 8.75 -7.56 19.35
C VAL A 216 8.99 -9.07 19.34
N GLU A 217 8.01 -9.89 19.73
CA GLU A 217 8.04 -11.31 19.39
C GLU A 217 8.05 -11.54 17.86
N MET A 218 9.25 -11.84 17.34
CA MET A 218 9.50 -12.35 15.98
C MET A 218 9.77 -13.87 15.95
N GLY A 219 9.72 -14.56 17.10
CA GLY A 219 9.90 -16.02 17.16
C GLY A 219 11.37 -16.42 17.16
N ARG A 220 11.72 -17.50 16.45
CA ARG A 220 13.11 -18.00 16.32
C ARG A 220 13.43 -18.56 14.93
N ILE A 221 12.53 -18.34 13.98
CA ILE A 221 12.56 -18.96 12.65
C ILE A 221 12.27 -17.90 11.58
N LEU A 222 12.75 -18.15 10.37
CA LEU A 222 12.61 -17.25 9.22
C LEU A 222 13.28 -15.87 9.39
N HIS A 223 14.28 -15.76 10.27
CA HIS A 223 15.01 -14.50 10.51
C HIS A 223 16.12 -14.21 9.50
N SER A 224 16.67 -15.23 8.85
CA SER A 224 17.86 -15.07 8.00
C SER A 224 17.56 -14.38 6.66
N THR A 225 18.60 -13.81 6.06
CA THR A 225 18.67 -13.25 4.71
C THR A 225 18.04 -14.20 3.68
N ASN A 226 18.34 -15.51 3.78
CA ASN A 226 17.78 -16.52 2.87
C ASN A 226 16.28 -16.78 3.12
N ALA A 227 15.83 -16.67 4.36
CA ALA A 227 14.40 -16.70 4.66
C ALA A 227 13.68 -15.46 4.11
N CYS A 228 14.27 -14.27 4.20
CA CYS A 228 13.72 -13.06 3.57
C CYS A 228 13.48 -13.27 2.07
N ILE A 229 14.48 -13.82 1.36
CA ILE A 229 14.38 -14.12 -0.08
C ILE A 229 13.20 -15.05 -0.37
N ASN A 230 13.08 -16.15 0.38
CA ASN A 230 11.99 -17.12 0.22
C ASN A 230 10.62 -16.51 0.53
N VAL A 231 10.52 -15.68 1.57
CA VAL A 231 9.29 -14.98 1.96
C VAL A 231 8.88 -13.95 0.91
N VAL A 232 9.83 -13.15 0.40
CA VAL A 232 9.59 -12.17 -0.69
C VAL A 232 9.13 -12.87 -1.97
N ASN A 233 9.78 -13.98 -2.34
CA ASN A 233 9.38 -14.79 -3.48
C ASN A 233 7.96 -15.38 -3.31
N HIS A 234 7.64 -15.89 -2.12
CA HIS A 234 6.30 -16.42 -1.83
C HIS A 234 5.22 -15.33 -1.86
N ILE A 235 5.46 -14.17 -1.22
CA ILE A 235 4.52 -13.03 -1.24
C ILE A 235 4.27 -12.58 -2.68
N SER A 236 5.33 -12.41 -3.48
CA SER A 236 5.20 -12.01 -4.87
C SER A 236 4.47 -13.05 -5.73
N CYS A 237 4.69 -14.34 -5.49
CA CYS A 237 3.98 -15.44 -6.17
C CYS A 237 2.47 -15.39 -5.88
N GLU A 238 2.09 -15.33 -4.60
CA GLU A 238 0.66 -15.27 -4.20
C GLU A 238 -0.04 -13.97 -4.64
N MET A 239 0.68 -12.85 -4.69
CA MET A 239 0.14 -11.60 -5.24
C MET A 239 -0.07 -11.67 -6.76
N ARG A 240 0.91 -12.19 -7.53
CA ARG A 240 0.75 -12.44 -8.97
C ARG A 240 -0.44 -13.35 -9.24
N LYS A 241 -0.52 -14.49 -8.55
CA LYS A 241 -1.58 -15.49 -8.72
C LYS A 241 -2.98 -14.88 -8.58
N LYS A 242 -3.20 -14.04 -7.55
CA LYS A 242 -4.49 -13.34 -7.37
C LYS A 242 -4.78 -12.32 -8.46
N LEU A 243 -3.77 -11.52 -8.84
CA LEU A 243 -3.90 -10.52 -9.90
C LEU A 243 -4.23 -11.16 -11.27
N PHE A 244 -3.56 -12.27 -11.62
CA PHE A 244 -3.82 -12.98 -12.88
C PHE A 244 -5.15 -13.73 -12.87
N GLN A 245 -5.59 -14.27 -11.73
CA GLN A 245 -6.96 -14.77 -11.57
C GLN A 245 -8.01 -13.67 -11.82
N GLU A 246 -7.77 -12.44 -11.36
CA GLU A 246 -8.66 -11.30 -11.65
C GLU A 246 -8.64 -10.91 -13.14
N ILE A 247 -7.46 -10.83 -13.76
CA ILE A 247 -7.32 -10.55 -15.20
C ILE A 247 -8.07 -11.59 -16.04
N VAL A 248 -7.89 -12.88 -15.75
CA VAL A 248 -8.59 -13.97 -16.45
C VAL A 248 -10.11 -13.89 -16.22
N ARG A 249 -10.55 -13.65 -14.97
CA ARG A 249 -11.98 -13.49 -14.63
C ARG A 249 -12.62 -12.30 -15.34
N SER A 250 -11.91 -11.17 -15.46
CA SER A 250 -12.41 -9.97 -16.13
C SER A 250 -12.67 -10.19 -17.63
N ASN A 251 -11.99 -11.17 -18.24
CA ASN A 251 -12.02 -11.46 -19.67
C ASN A 251 -11.78 -10.21 -20.56
N ASN A 252 -11.07 -9.21 -20.03
CA ASN A 252 -10.74 -7.99 -20.75
C ASN A 252 -9.66 -8.23 -21.80
N LYS A 253 -9.65 -7.36 -22.82
CA LYS A 253 -8.55 -7.31 -23.80
C LYS A 253 -7.24 -6.98 -23.09
N ILE A 254 -6.17 -7.62 -23.53
CA ILE A 254 -4.80 -7.43 -23.00
C ILE A 254 -3.84 -7.11 -24.14
N SER A 255 -2.73 -6.47 -23.80
CA SER A 255 -1.56 -6.37 -24.67
C SER A 255 -0.28 -6.63 -23.89
N LEU A 256 0.77 -7.05 -24.59
CA LEU A 256 2.08 -7.31 -24.00
C LEU A 256 3.03 -6.16 -24.33
N ILE A 257 3.91 -5.82 -23.39
CA ILE A 257 5.06 -4.95 -23.64
C ILE A 257 6.28 -5.74 -23.19
N ILE A 258 7.20 -6.02 -24.12
CA ILE A 258 8.37 -6.86 -23.85
C ILE A 258 9.64 -6.23 -24.44
N ASP A 259 10.77 -6.52 -23.81
CA ASP A 259 12.09 -6.04 -24.23
C ASP A 259 13.17 -6.99 -23.71
N GLU A 260 14.30 -7.11 -24.42
CA GLU A 260 15.42 -7.95 -24.00
C GLU A 260 16.49 -7.11 -23.28
N SER A 261 17.03 -7.63 -22.17
CA SER A 261 18.23 -7.07 -21.54
C SER A 261 19.17 -8.17 -21.05
N THR A 262 20.46 -7.91 -21.21
CA THR A 262 21.52 -8.68 -20.56
C THR A 262 21.67 -8.20 -19.12
N THR A 263 21.51 -9.10 -18.15
CA THR A 263 21.72 -8.83 -16.73
C THR A 263 23.22 -8.68 -16.39
N LEU A 264 23.52 -8.11 -15.22
CA LEU A 264 24.90 -8.02 -14.70
C LEU A 264 25.57 -9.41 -14.54
N SER A 265 24.78 -10.48 -14.38
CA SER A 265 25.24 -11.88 -14.40
C SER A 265 25.45 -12.47 -15.81
N GLN A 266 25.51 -11.64 -16.85
CA GLN A 266 25.69 -12.01 -18.27
C GLN A 266 24.58 -12.91 -18.87
N LYS A 267 23.45 -13.06 -18.18
CA LYS A 267 22.30 -13.83 -18.67
C LYS A 267 21.34 -12.93 -19.45
N SER A 268 20.91 -13.37 -20.63
CA SER A 268 19.82 -12.72 -21.37
C SER A 268 18.49 -12.94 -20.65
N THR A 269 17.72 -11.87 -20.53
CA THR A 269 16.42 -11.86 -19.87
C THR A 269 15.41 -11.08 -20.69
N LEU A 270 14.17 -11.57 -20.74
CA LEU A 270 13.03 -10.89 -21.32
C LEU A 270 12.21 -10.26 -20.19
N ILE A 271 12.09 -8.95 -20.18
CA ILE A 271 11.17 -8.27 -19.26
C ILE A 271 9.76 -8.32 -19.87
N VAL A 272 8.75 -8.68 -19.08
CA VAL A 272 7.38 -8.82 -19.55
C VAL A 272 6.44 -7.96 -18.72
N TYR A 273 5.68 -7.11 -19.41
CA TYR A 273 4.56 -6.37 -18.87
C TYR A 273 3.27 -6.76 -19.58
N ILE A 274 2.16 -6.71 -18.85
CA ILE A 274 0.81 -6.82 -19.39
C ILE A 274 0.10 -5.47 -19.26
N ARG A 275 -0.46 -4.98 -20.36
CA ARG A 275 -1.33 -3.81 -20.40
C ARG A 275 -2.78 -4.28 -20.42
N VAL A 276 -3.58 -3.84 -19.45
CA VAL A 276 -4.95 -4.31 -19.22
C VAL A 276 -5.79 -3.23 -18.54
N CYS A 277 -7.10 -3.24 -18.78
CA CYS A 277 -8.07 -2.44 -18.02
C CYS A 277 -8.71 -3.29 -16.91
N LEU A 278 -8.82 -2.74 -15.69
CA LEU A 278 -9.40 -3.41 -14.53
C LEU A 278 -10.57 -2.58 -13.98
N ALA A 279 -11.62 -2.44 -14.79
CA ALA A 279 -12.80 -1.64 -14.48
C ALA A 279 -13.50 -2.08 -13.17
N ASP A 280 -13.61 -3.40 -12.93
CA ASP A 280 -14.10 -3.99 -11.68
C ASP A 280 -13.37 -3.48 -10.42
N SER A 281 -12.09 -3.12 -10.56
CA SER A 281 -11.22 -2.59 -9.50
C SER A 281 -11.12 -1.06 -9.53
N GLY A 282 -12.08 -0.38 -10.17
CA GLY A 282 -12.18 1.09 -10.22
C GLY A 282 -11.23 1.77 -11.21
N MET A 283 -10.55 1.01 -12.08
CA MET A 283 -9.54 1.53 -12.99
C MET A 283 -10.15 1.82 -14.37
N THR A 284 -10.42 3.09 -14.66
CA THR A 284 -11.08 3.54 -15.90
C THR A 284 -10.15 3.65 -17.11
N SER A 285 -8.83 3.66 -16.89
CA SER A 285 -7.81 3.66 -17.95
C SER A 285 -6.92 2.41 -17.87
N PRO A 286 -6.47 1.84 -19.01
CA PRO A 286 -5.55 0.71 -19.01
C PRO A 286 -4.25 1.03 -18.26
N VAL A 287 -3.73 0.04 -17.54
CA VAL A 287 -2.46 0.14 -16.80
C VAL A 287 -1.46 -0.91 -17.26
N ASN A 288 -0.18 -0.55 -17.19
CA ASN A 288 0.94 -1.44 -17.44
C ASN A 288 1.33 -2.11 -16.12
N LEU A 289 1.09 -3.41 -16.01
CA LEU A 289 1.43 -4.22 -14.84
C LEU A 289 2.67 -5.05 -15.18
N PHE A 290 3.69 -4.99 -14.32
CA PHE A 290 4.86 -5.87 -14.45
C PHE A 290 4.42 -7.31 -14.20
N LEU A 291 4.75 -8.22 -15.12
CA LEU A 291 4.37 -9.63 -15.09
C LEU A 291 5.54 -10.47 -14.55
N ASP A 292 6.65 -10.53 -15.28
CA ASP A 292 7.85 -11.26 -14.89
C ASP A 292 9.13 -10.74 -15.56
N LEU A 293 10.27 -11.25 -15.09
CA LEU A 293 11.57 -11.16 -15.75
C LEU A 293 12.01 -12.59 -16.07
N VAL A 294 11.82 -12.99 -17.33
CA VAL A 294 12.02 -14.37 -17.79
C VAL A 294 13.47 -14.56 -18.21
N GLU A 295 14.14 -15.58 -17.69
CA GLU A 295 15.48 -15.97 -18.14
C GLU A 295 15.40 -16.72 -19.48
N LEU A 296 16.26 -16.36 -20.43
CA LEU A 296 16.25 -16.93 -21.78
C LEU A 296 17.39 -17.95 -21.94
N GLU A 297 17.05 -19.22 -22.17
CA GLU A 297 18.02 -20.25 -22.56
C GLU A 297 18.54 -20.06 -23.99
N SER A 298 17.76 -19.38 -24.84
CA SER A 298 18.11 -19.10 -26.23
C SER A 298 17.54 -17.76 -26.67
N VAL A 299 18.42 -16.88 -27.17
CA VAL A 299 18.08 -15.58 -27.80
C VAL A 299 17.60 -15.72 -29.25
N THR A 300 17.26 -16.93 -29.68
CA THR A 300 16.59 -17.15 -30.98
C THR A 300 15.11 -16.82 -30.85
N ALA A 301 14.47 -16.45 -31.96
CA ALA A 301 13.04 -16.11 -31.96
C ALA A 301 12.16 -17.25 -31.45
N ASN A 302 12.48 -18.50 -31.78
CA ASN A 302 11.79 -19.68 -31.26
C ASN A 302 11.98 -19.81 -29.73
N GLY A 303 13.20 -19.57 -29.22
CA GLY A 303 13.49 -19.58 -27.78
C GLY A 303 12.69 -18.52 -27.03
N VAL A 304 12.77 -17.26 -27.48
CA VAL A 304 12.02 -16.13 -26.90
C VAL A 304 10.51 -16.39 -26.94
N PHE A 305 9.98 -16.87 -28.06
CA PHE A 305 8.55 -17.17 -28.22
C PHE A 305 8.08 -18.31 -27.29
N ALA A 306 8.86 -19.39 -27.18
CA ALA A 306 8.56 -20.50 -26.28
C ALA A 306 8.60 -20.08 -24.80
N SER A 307 9.65 -19.33 -24.39
CA SER A 307 9.78 -18.79 -23.04
C SER A 307 8.63 -17.83 -22.68
N LEU A 308 8.22 -16.97 -23.62
CA LEU A 308 7.09 -16.06 -23.45
C LEU A 308 5.77 -16.83 -23.28
N LEU A 309 5.47 -17.79 -24.17
CA LEU A 309 4.25 -18.60 -24.05
C LEU A 309 4.22 -19.41 -22.76
N HIS A 310 5.33 -20.03 -22.37
CA HIS A 310 5.43 -20.75 -21.11
C HIS A 310 5.12 -19.84 -19.90
N CYS A 311 5.68 -18.64 -19.89
CA CYS A 311 5.41 -17.64 -18.85
C CYS A 311 3.92 -17.24 -18.80
N LEU A 312 3.28 -16.97 -19.95
CA LEU A 312 1.86 -16.62 -20.01
C LEU A 312 0.96 -17.79 -19.53
N HIS A 313 1.25 -19.01 -19.99
CA HIS A 313 0.51 -20.21 -19.61
C HIS A 313 0.65 -20.52 -18.11
N PHE A 314 1.84 -20.32 -17.52
CA PHE A 314 2.09 -20.49 -16.08
C PHE A 314 1.17 -19.61 -15.21
N TYR A 315 0.87 -18.39 -15.66
CA TYR A 315 -0.07 -17.48 -14.99
C TYR A 315 -1.54 -17.69 -15.40
N GLY A 316 -1.88 -18.79 -16.09
CA GLY A 316 -3.26 -19.16 -16.44
C GLY A 316 -3.83 -18.47 -17.67
N LEU A 317 -3.02 -17.74 -18.45
CA LEU A 317 -3.43 -17.14 -19.72
C LEU A 317 -3.39 -18.23 -20.81
N THR A 318 -4.45 -19.05 -20.86
CA THR A 318 -4.58 -20.18 -21.80
C THR A 318 -4.59 -19.72 -23.26
N GLU A 319 -4.32 -20.64 -24.20
CA GLU A 319 -4.35 -20.32 -25.63
C GLU A 319 -5.70 -19.78 -26.11
N ASP A 320 -6.82 -20.27 -25.56
CA ASP A 320 -8.16 -19.77 -25.84
C ASP A 320 -8.41 -18.36 -25.28
N PHE A 321 -7.78 -18.02 -24.15
CA PHE A 321 -7.80 -16.65 -23.63
C PHE A 321 -6.98 -15.75 -24.56
N LEU A 322 -5.74 -16.12 -24.86
CA LEU A 322 -4.84 -15.35 -25.73
C LEU A 322 -5.45 -15.12 -27.13
N ARG A 323 -6.01 -16.17 -27.76
CA ARG A 323 -6.64 -16.07 -29.10
C ARG A 323 -7.78 -15.05 -29.17
N ARG A 324 -8.55 -14.88 -28.09
CA ARG A 324 -9.68 -13.94 -28.00
C ARG A 324 -9.29 -12.54 -27.49
N ASN A 325 -8.32 -12.47 -26.58
CA ASN A 325 -8.09 -11.29 -25.76
C ASN A 325 -6.74 -10.60 -25.99
N LEU A 326 -5.73 -11.28 -26.56
CA LEU A 326 -4.46 -10.63 -26.92
C LEU A 326 -4.66 -9.74 -28.15
N VAL A 327 -4.61 -8.42 -27.94
CA VAL A 327 -4.78 -7.42 -29.00
C VAL A 327 -3.45 -7.06 -29.64
N SER A 328 -2.41 -6.81 -28.83
CA SER A 328 -1.11 -6.40 -29.35
C SER A 328 0.08 -6.85 -28.50
N LEU A 329 1.25 -6.81 -29.11
CA LEU A 329 2.55 -6.93 -28.46
C LEU A 329 3.42 -5.76 -28.92
N ALA A 330 3.93 -4.95 -28.00
CA ALA A 330 4.92 -3.92 -28.26
C ALA A 330 6.33 -4.40 -27.85
N CYS A 331 7.30 -4.21 -28.74
CA CYS A 331 8.70 -4.53 -28.51
C CYS A 331 9.64 -3.52 -29.20
N ASP A 332 10.94 -3.69 -28.96
CA ASP A 332 12.01 -2.93 -29.61
C ASP A 332 12.19 -3.34 -31.10
N GLY A 333 13.19 -2.75 -31.76
CA GLY A 333 13.47 -2.96 -33.18
C GLY A 333 14.18 -4.26 -33.54
N ALA A 334 14.53 -5.12 -32.58
CA ALA A 334 15.44 -6.24 -32.80
C ALA A 334 14.95 -7.22 -33.89
N ALA A 335 15.87 -7.70 -34.73
CA ALA A 335 15.56 -8.62 -35.83
C ALA A 335 14.98 -9.97 -35.33
N VAL A 336 15.38 -10.41 -34.13
CA VAL A 336 14.80 -11.57 -33.42
C VAL A 336 13.32 -11.35 -33.13
N MET A 337 12.93 -10.13 -32.76
CA MET A 337 11.56 -9.79 -32.39
C MET A 337 10.69 -9.53 -33.62
N LEU A 338 11.16 -8.72 -34.56
CA LEU A 338 10.35 -8.20 -35.67
C LEU A 338 10.59 -8.87 -37.03
N GLY A 339 11.53 -9.83 -37.12
CA GLY A 339 11.91 -10.51 -38.35
C GLY A 339 10.71 -11.12 -39.10
N SER A 340 10.57 -10.77 -40.38
CA SER A 340 9.37 -11.06 -41.17
C SER A 340 9.16 -12.54 -41.54
N LYS A 341 10.23 -13.35 -41.55
CA LYS A 341 10.19 -14.77 -41.92
C LYS A 341 10.29 -15.74 -40.75
N SER A 342 10.92 -15.31 -39.65
CA SER A 342 11.31 -16.19 -38.54
C SER A 342 11.48 -15.46 -37.21
N GLY A 343 11.04 -14.20 -37.08
CA GLY A 343 11.04 -13.47 -35.81
C GLY A 343 9.84 -13.81 -34.94
N VAL A 344 9.87 -13.39 -33.67
CA VAL A 344 8.74 -13.57 -32.72
C VAL A 344 7.43 -13.02 -33.30
N LYS A 345 7.48 -11.93 -34.06
CA LYS A 345 6.37 -11.36 -34.83
C LYS A 345 5.70 -12.39 -35.76
N ALA A 346 6.49 -13.15 -36.51
CA ALA A 346 5.99 -14.14 -37.47
C ALA A 346 5.31 -15.30 -36.73
N LEU A 347 5.99 -15.86 -35.73
CA LEU A 347 5.48 -16.96 -34.88
C LEU A 347 4.18 -16.58 -34.14
N LEU A 348 4.11 -15.35 -33.64
CA LEU A 348 2.93 -14.85 -32.94
C LEU A 348 1.76 -14.59 -33.90
N LYS A 349 2.00 -14.03 -35.10
CA LYS A 349 0.96 -13.89 -36.14
C LYS A 349 0.54 -15.24 -36.71
N GLU A 350 1.40 -16.26 -36.76
CA GLU A 350 1.02 -17.62 -37.16
C GLU A 350 0.04 -18.24 -36.15
N LYS A 351 0.37 -18.18 -34.85
CA LYS A 351 -0.48 -18.77 -33.80
C LYS A 351 -1.75 -17.95 -33.51
N PHE A 352 -1.63 -16.63 -33.54
CA PHE A 352 -2.69 -15.66 -33.26
C PHE A 352 -2.77 -14.58 -34.36
N PRO A 353 -3.42 -14.87 -35.52
CA PRO A 353 -3.40 -14.00 -36.70
C PRO A 353 -3.91 -12.56 -36.51
N SER A 354 -4.74 -12.34 -35.51
CA SER A 354 -5.31 -11.05 -35.15
C SER A 354 -4.38 -10.14 -34.34
N VAL A 355 -3.23 -10.61 -33.85
CA VAL A 355 -2.37 -9.80 -32.98
C VAL A 355 -1.64 -8.70 -33.77
N LEU A 356 -1.71 -7.46 -33.25
CA LEU A 356 -0.85 -6.35 -33.69
C LEU A 356 0.54 -6.52 -33.08
N VAL A 357 1.58 -6.58 -33.91
CA VAL A 357 2.97 -6.57 -33.41
C VAL A 357 3.58 -5.22 -33.70
N TRP A 358 3.61 -4.41 -32.65
CA TRP A 358 3.96 -3.01 -32.65
C TRP A 358 5.45 -2.83 -32.36
N HIS A 359 6.13 -2.11 -33.26
CA HIS A 359 7.52 -1.71 -33.04
C HIS A 359 7.50 -0.34 -32.36
N CYS A 360 8.08 -0.26 -31.16
CA CYS A 360 8.13 0.92 -30.29
C CYS A 360 8.34 2.24 -31.06
N ALA A 361 7.39 3.17 -30.94
CA ALA A 361 7.45 4.45 -31.66
C ALA A 361 8.68 5.30 -31.28
N ASN A 362 9.12 5.24 -30.01
CA ASN A 362 10.36 5.89 -29.57
C ASN A 362 11.62 5.26 -30.18
N HIS A 363 11.67 3.93 -30.31
CA HIS A 363 12.79 3.26 -30.98
C HIS A 363 12.80 3.62 -32.48
N ARG A 364 11.63 3.63 -33.14
CA ARG A 364 11.47 4.13 -34.52
C ARG A 364 11.94 5.58 -34.68
N LEU A 365 11.68 6.46 -33.70
CA LEU A 365 12.14 7.86 -33.69
C LEU A 365 13.67 7.96 -33.58
N GLU A 366 14.26 7.24 -32.63
CA GLU A 366 15.72 7.22 -32.47
C GLU A 366 16.42 6.64 -33.71
N LEU A 367 15.81 5.64 -34.36
CA LEU A 367 16.27 5.11 -35.64
C LEU A 367 16.13 6.13 -36.79
N SER A 368 15.01 6.85 -36.94
CA SER A 368 14.84 7.83 -38.03
C SER A 368 15.86 8.97 -37.93
N VAL A 369 16.02 9.52 -36.72
CA VAL A 369 17.02 10.56 -36.46
C VAL A 369 18.44 10.02 -36.66
N GLY A 370 18.73 8.80 -36.19
CA GLY A 370 20.04 8.16 -36.36
C GLY A 370 20.44 7.91 -37.82
N ASP A 371 19.50 7.77 -38.75
CA ASP A 371 19.80 7.68 -40.18
C ASP A 371 20.14 9.04 -40.78
N VAL A 372 19.45 10.12 -40.38
CA VAL A 372 19.78 11.48 -40.83
C VAL A 372 21.17 11.90 -40.33
N VAL A 373 21.53 11.57 -39.09
CA VAL A 373 22.87 11.79 -38.52
C VAL A 373 23.97 11.11 -39.37
N LYS A 374 23.73 9.90 -39.90
CA LYS A 374 24.68 9.21 -40.79
C LYS A 374 24.78 9.88 -42.17
N GLN A 375 23.68 10.43 -42.69
CA GLN A 375 23.60 11.00 -44.04
C GLN A 375 23.99 12.48 -44.15
N VAL A 376 24.13 13.20 -43.04
CA VAL A 376 24.49 14.63 -43.03
C VAL A 376 25.85 14.79 -42.37
N SER A 377 26.90 14.93 -43.18
CA SER A 377 28.31 15.00 -42.74
C SER A 377 28.57 16.11 -41.72
N GLY A 378 27.88 17.25 -41.83
CA GLY A 378 27.96 18.36 -40.87
C GLY A 378 27.62 17.94 -39.43
N ILE A 379 26.60 17.10 -39.24
CA ILE A 379 26.17 16.64 -37.91
C ILE A 379 27.25 15.77 -37.25
N ASN A 380 27.98 14.95 -38.01
CA ASN A 380 29.05 14.13 -37.45
C ASN A 380 30.23 14.99 -36.96
N ARG A 381 30.55 16.09 -37.65
CA ARG A 381 31.56 17.06 -37.19
C ARG A 381 31.10 17.80 -35.94
N PHE A 382 29.84 18.23 -35.90
CA PHE A 382 29.22 18.86 -34.73
C PHE A 382 29.21 17.91 -33.52
N LYS A 383 28.78 16.65 -33.70
CA LYS A 383 28.80 15.60 -32.67
C LYS A 383 30.21 15.39 -32.10
N ALA A 384 31.22 15.29 -32.97
CA ALA A 384 32.60 15.09 -32.55
C ALA A 384 33.12 16.24 -31.66
N PHE A 385 32.67 17.48 -31.89
CA PHE A 385 32.97 18.61 -31.04
C PHE A 385 32.30 18.49 -29.66
N ILE A 386 31.00 18.18 -29.59
CA ILE A 386 30.28 18.02 -28.31
C ILE A 386 30.84 16.84 -27.49
N ASP A 387 31.13 15.69 -28.13
CA ASP A 387 31.78 14.57 -27.45
C ASP A 387 33.19 14.93 -26.93
N LYS A 388 33.92 15.82 -27.63
CA LYS A 388 35.22 16.33 -27.16
C LYS A 388 35.04 17.21 -25.93
N LEU A 389 34.02 18.07 -25.87
CA LEU A 389 33.70 18.86 -24.67
C LEU A 389 33.37 17.96 -23.48
N TYR A 390 32.53 16.93 -23.70
CA TYR A 390 32.25 15.94 -22.67
C TYR A 390 33.53 15.32 -22.10
N VAL A 391 34.46 14.87 -22.95
CA VAL A 391 35.74 14.30 -22.49
C VAL A 391 36.58 15.32 -21.72
N VAL A 392 36.62 16.58 -22.14
CA VAL A 392 37.40 17.64 -21.46
C VAL A 392 36.93 17.89 -20.03
N TYR A 393 35.61 17.89 -19.77
CA TYR A 393 35.06 18.19 -18.44
C TYR A 393 34.75 16.97 -17.58
N HIS A 394 34.37 15.84 -18.19
CA HIS A 394 34.07 14.61 -17.47
C HIS A 394 35.34 13.90 -16.97
N SER A 395 36.40 13.87 -17.78
CA SER A 395 37.64 13.15 -17.46
C SER A 395 38.62 13.96 -16.61
N SER A 396 38.38 15.26 -16.39
CA SER A 396 39.29 16.15 -15.65
C SER A 396 38.56 16.96 -14.57
N PRO A 397 38.67 16.55 -13.29
CA PRO A 397 38.18 17.35 -12.16
C PRO A 397 38.82 18.74 -12.06
N LYS A 398 40.04 18.93 -12.59
CA LYS A 398 40.70 20.24 -12.69
C LYS A 398 39.91 21.17 -13.62
N ASN A 399 39.67 20.74 -14.86
CA ASN A 399 38.94 21.53 -15.87
C ASN A 399 37.50 21.82 -15.43
N CYS A 400 36.85 20.87 -14.74
CA CYS A 400 35.50 21.08 -14.19
C CYS A 400 35.48 22.16 -13.09
N ARG A 401 36.49 22.18 -12.21
CA ARG A 401 36.64 23.22 -11.19
C ARG A 401 36.95 24.60 -11.78
N GLU A 402 37.76 24.65 -12.84
CA GLU A 402 38.10 25.89 -13.55
C GLU A 402 36.88 26.47 -14.26
N LEU A 403 36.10 25.64 -14.98
CA LEU A 403 34.83 26.07 -15.55
C LEU A 403 33.86 26.62 -14.49
N GLN A 404 33.81 26.02 -13.29
CA GLN A 404 33.04 26.54 -12.15
C GLN A 404 33.58 27.85 -11.56
N VAL A 405 34.85 28.19 -11.76
CA VAL A 405 35.39 29.53 -11.44
C VAL A 405 34.88 30.53 -12.47
N CYS A 406 35.05 30.27 -13.77
CA CYS A 406 34.54 31.15 -14.83
C CYS A 406 33.03 31.38 -14.71
N ALA A 407 32.26 30.34 -14.39
CA ALA A 407 30.80 30.44 -14.19
C ALA A 407 30.42 31.43 -13.07
N ARG A 408 31.14 31.38 -11.93
CA ARG A 408 30.91 32.29 -10.80
C ARG A 408 31.34 33.73 -11.10
N LEU A 409 32.34 33.93 -11.96
CA LEU A 409 32.74 35.27 -12.43
C LEU A 409 31.70 35.89 -13.36
N LEU A 410 30.93 35.07 -14.07
CA LEU A 410 29.87 35.46 -15.02
C LEU A 410 28.45 35.33 -14.43
N GLU A 411 28.33 35.07 -13.12
CA GLU A 411 27.07 34.82 -12.39
C GLU A 411 26.15 33.75 -13.04
N ALA A 412 26.74 32.79 -13.76
CA ALA A 412 26.05 31.78 -14.54
C ALA A 412 25.86 30.45 -13.78
N GLU A 413 24.67 29.84 -13.90
CA GLU A 413 24.40 28.49 -13.41
C GLU A 413 24.71 27.45 -14.51
N LEU A 414 25.77 26.67 -14.30
CA LEU A 414 26.24 25.69 -15.29
C LEU A 414 25.27 24.52 -15.51
N LEU A 415 24.97 24.24 -16.78
CA LEU A 415 24.32 22.99 -17.16
C LEU A 415 25.32 21.84 -17.29
N LYS A 416 24.86 20.62 -17.03
CA LYS A 416 25.73 19.43 -17.12
C LYS A 416 25.86 18.97 -18.57
N ILE A 417 26.97 19.31 -19.21
CA ILE A 417 27.36 18.78 -20.53
C ILE A 417 27.40 17.24 -20.48
N GLY A 418 26.49 16.61 -21.23
CA GLY A 418 26.39 15.16 -21.36
C GLY A 418 27.20 14.62 -22.53
N ARG A 419 27.23 13.28 -22.64
CA ARG A 419 27.74 12.58 -23.82
C ARG A 419 26.61 12.37 -24.82
N MET A 420 26.87 12.56 -26.11
CA MET A 420 25.92 12.18 -27.17
C MET A 420 25.96 10.66 -27.38
N LEU A 421 25.01 9.96 -26.76
CA LEU A 421 24.92 8.50 -26.83
C LEU A 421 24.40 8.04 -28.20
N SER A 422 24.80 6.86 -28.65
CA SER A 422 24.24 6.22 -29.85
C SER A 422 22.84 5.63 -29.61
N THR A 423 22.52 5.32 -28.36
CA THR A 423 21.18 4.90 -27.89
C THR A 423 20.54 6.05 -27.12
N ARG A 424 19.24 6.30 -27.33
CA ARG A 424 18.56 7.53 -26.87
C ARG A 424 19.32 8.81 -27.29
N TRP A 425 19.68 8.87 -28.57
CA TRP A 425 20.46 9.95 -29.17
C TRP A 425 19.72 11.30 -29.04
N VAL A 426 18.40 11.34 -29.27
CA VAL A 426 17.61 12.59 -29.20
C VAL A 426 17.70 13.20 -27.80
N ALA A 427 17.37 12.42 -26.76
CA ALA A 427 17.32 12.91 -25.39
C ALA A 427 18.70 13.26 -24.82
N SER A 428 19.74 12.52 -25.18
CA SER A 428 21.12 12.81 -24.75
C SER A 428 21.72 13.99 -25.51
N SER A 429 21.43 14.12 -26.81
CA SER A 429 21.88 15.24 -27.63
C SER A 429 21.21 16.54 -27.24
N PHE A 430 19.89 16.58 -27.03
CA PHE A 430 19.20 17.81 -26.65
C PHE A 430 19.78 18.44 -25.38
N ARG A 431 19.97 17.63 -24.32
CA ARG A 431 20.57 18.10 -23.06
C ARG A 431 21.99 18.63 -23.24
N SER A 432 22.80 17.95 -24.05
CA SER A 432 24.21 18.31 -24.26
C SER A 432 24.37 19.55 -25.14
N VAL A 433 23.52 19.70 -26.15
CA VAL A 433 23.47 20.88 -27.04
C VAL A 433 22.92 22.09 -26.30
N LEU A 434 21.84 21.93 -25.52
CA LEU A 434 21.29 23.01 -24.70
C LEU A 434 22.28 23.48 -23.63
N ALA A 435 23.05 22.57 -23.01
CA ALA A 435 24.13 22.97 -22.11
C ALA A 435 25.19 23.83 -22.81
N VAL A 436 25.65 23.45 -24.01
CA VAL A 436 26.61 24.25 -24.78
C VAL A 436 26.02 25.57 -25.29
N TRP A 437 24.70 25.64 -25.52
CA TRP A 437 24.01 26.89 -25.83
C TRP A 437 23.94 27.82 -24.61
N GLU A 438 23.58 27.30 -23.42
CA GLU A 438 23.48 28.14 -22.23
C GLU A 438 24.84 28.56 -21.68
N ASP A 439 25.74 27.60 -21.47
CA ASP A 439 27.08 27.80 -20.91
C ASP A 439 28.08 28.41 -21.91
N TYR A 440 27.65 28.85 -23.10
CA TYR A 440 28.50 29.26 -24.22
C TYR A 440 29.60 30.25 -23.83
N GLU A 441 29.22 31.35 -23.16
CA GLU A 441 30.15 32.41 -22.73
C GLU A 441 31.18 31.87 -21.73
N VAL A 442 30.72 31.08 -20.75
CA VAL A 442 31.56 30.43 -19.74
C VAL A 442 32.55 29.45 -20.37
N LEU A 443 32.12 28.69 -21.38
CA LEU A 443 32.98 27.78 -22.13
C LEU A 443 34.08 28.52 -22.89
N VAL A 444 33.75 29.64 -23.55
CA VAL A 444 34.74 30.46 -24.26
C VAL A 444 35.73 31.11 -23.29
N GLN A 445 35.25 31.66 -22.18
CA GLN A 445 36.08 32.26 -21.14
C GLN A 445 37.10 31.25 -20.60
N HIS A 446 36.65 30.05 -20.24
CA HIS A 446 37.53 28.97 -19.79
C HIS A 446 38.54 28.53 -20.89
N PHE A 447 38.14 28.52 -22.17
CA PHE A 447 39.09 28.20 -23.25
C PHE A 447 40.17 29.27 -23.46
N GLU A 448 39.85 30.55 -23.28
CA GLU A 448 40.85 31.63 -23.33
C GLU A 448 41.84 31.52 -22.14
N GLU A 449 41.32 31.36 -20.92
CA GLU A 449 42.15 31.17 -19.72
C GLU A 449 43.05 29.93 -19.84
N ALA A 450 42.50 28.78 -20.26
CA ALA A 450 43.25 27.53 -20.40
C ALA A 450 44.22 27.52 -21.61
N LYS A 451 44.02 28.38 -22.60
CA LYS A 451 44.97 28.62 -23.70
C LYS A 451 46.17 29.44 -23.23
N LEU A 452 45.96 30.43 -22.37
CA LEU A 452 46.99 31.33 -21.85
C LEU A 452 47.73 30.78 -20.61
N ASP A 453 47.17 29.76 -19.94
CA ASP A 453 47.77 29.11 -18.77
C ASP A 453 49.14 28.46 -19.10
N SER A 454 50.22 29.17 -18.72
CA SER A 454 51.61 28.71 -18.86
C SER A 454 51.98 27.46 -18.05
N THR A 455 51.11 26.98 -17.15
CA THR A 455 51.31 25.73 -16.40
C THR A 455 50.82 24.49 -17.15
N ARG A 456 50.05 24.67 -18.23
CA ARG A 456 49.64 23.59 -19.15
C ARG A 456 50.73 23.31 -20.17
N ASP A 457 50.75 22.08 -20.69
CA ASP A 457 51.65 21.75 -21.80
C ASP A 457 51.18 22.41 -23.11
N LYS A 458 52.09 22.52 -24.08
CA LYS A 458 51.80 23.15 -25.38
C LYS A 458 50.72 22.42 -26.18
N LYS A 459 50.48 21.13 -25.92
CA LYS A 459 49.49 20.31 -26.63
C LYS A 459 48.08 20.59 -26.11
N ASP A 460 47.93 20.76 -24.80
CA ASP A 460 46.72 21.24 -24.14
C ASP A 460 46.40 22.68 -24.57
N GLN A 461 47.36 23.60 -24.53
CA GLN A 461 47.18 24.99 -25.00
C GLN A 461 46.68 25.04 -26.46
N CYS A 462 47.32 24.30 -27.36
CA CYS A 462 46.87 24.16 -28.75
C CYS A 462 45.49 23.49 -28.89
N MET A 463 45.12 22.57 -27.98
CA MET A 463 43.79 21.97 -27.95
C MET A 463 42.73 23.01 -27.59
N TYR A 464 42.94 23.80 -26.52
CA TYR A 464 42.00 24.85 -26.11
C TYR A 464 41.87 25.95 -27.16
N GLU A 465 42.97 26.36 -27.78
CA GLU A 465 42.92 27.28 -28.93
C GLU A 465 42.13 26.69 -30.11
N GLY A 466 42.25 25.38 -30.37
CA GLY A 466 41.46 24.69 -31.39
C GLY A 466 39.97 24.62 -31.05
N LEU A 467 39.63 24.39 -29.77
CA LEU A 467 38.25 24.39 -29.30
C LEU A 467 37.62 25.79 -29.39
N GLN A 468 38.35 26.81 -28.94
CA GLN A 468 37.96 28.21 -29.02
C GLN A 468 37.70 28.62 -30.47
N ARG A 469 38.64 28.34 -31.39
CA ARG A 469 38.47 28.62 -32.83
C ARG A 469 37.32 27.85 -33.49
N LYS A 470 36.84 26.73 -32.93
CA LYS A 470 35.65 26.04 -33.45
C LYS A 470 34.36 26.60 -32.85
N ILE A 471 34.32 26.91 -31.55
CA ILE A 471 33.09 27.39 -30.89
C ILE A 471 32.73 28.84 -31.27
N THR A 472 33.73 29.70 -31.51
CA THR A 472 33.54 31.11 -31.94
C THR A 472 33.45 31.28 -33.46
N SER A 473 33.38 30.18 -34.22
CA SER A 473 33.22 30.25 -35.67
C SER A 473 31.75 30.45 -36.05
N THR A 474 31.47 31.35 -36.99
CA THR A 474 30.10 31.69 -37.39
C THR A 474 29.32 30.46 -37.87
N GLU A 475 29.98 29.50 -38.53
CA GLU A 475 29.37 28.25 -38.97
C GLU A 475 28.94 27.36 -37.80
N PHE A 476 29.72 27.32 -36.70
CA PHE A 476 29.37 26.53 -35.52
C PHE A 476 28.19 27.12 -34.75
N VAL A 477 28.09 28.46 -34.65
CA VAL A 477 26.96 29.12 -33.96
C VAL A 477 25.65 28.86 -34.71
N LEU A 478 25.66 28.86 -36.05
CA LEU A 478 24.52 28.46 -36.87
C LEU A 478 24.16 26.98 -36.69
N ASP A 479 25.16 26.07 -36.73
CA ASP A 479 24.95 24.65 -36.46
C ASP A 479 24.36 24.41 -35.06
N LEU A 480 24.84 25.12 -34.04
CA LEU A 480 24.38 25.03 -32.66
C LEU A 480 22.90 25.46 -32.54
N GLY A 481 22.53 26.61 -33.14
CA GLY A 481 21.15 27.08 -33.15
C GLY A 481 20.20 26.14 -33.90
N LEU A 482 20.63 25.61 -35.05
CA LEU A 482 19.87 24.62 -35.84
C LEU A 482 19.60 23.34 -35.04
N MET A 483 20.64 22.85 -34.35
CA MET A 483 20.55 21.64 -33.55
C MET A 483 19.70 21.85 -32.30
N CYS A 484 19.73 23.04 -31.66
CA CYS A 484 18.80 23.39 -30.58
C CYS A 484 17.34 23.31 -31.03
N ASP A 485 16.99 23.98 -32.13
CA ASP A 485 15.62 24.01 -32.68
C ASP A 485 15.11 22.60 -33.04
N ALA A 486 15.90 21.82 -33.78
CA ALA A 486 15.51 20.47 -34.20
C ALA A 486 15.43 19.47 -33.02
N LEU A 487 16.40 19.48 -32.12
CA LEU A 487 16.42 18.56 -30.97
C LEU A 487 15.32 18.86 -29.95
N GLN A 488 14.88 20.12 -29.83
CA GLN A 488 13.77 20.48 -28.95
C GLN A 488 12.46 19.80 -29.39
N GLU A 489 12.10 19.90 -30.67
CA GLU A 489 10.88 19.27 -31.21
C GLU A 489 10.96 17.74 -31.18
N LEU A 490 12.12 17.17 -31.55
CA LEU A 490 12.35 15.72 -31.45
C LEU A 490 12.26 15.22 -30.00
N SER A 491 12.82 15.95 -29.04
CA SER A 491 12.78 15.58 -27.62
C SER A 491 11.35 15.67 -27.05
N LYS A 492 10.57 16.65 -27.48
CA LYS A 492 9.16 16.81 -27.11
C LYS A 492 8.31 15.65 -27.65
N LEU A 493 8.46 15.31 -28.94
CA LEU A 493 7.81 14.15 -29.54
C LEU A 493 8.22 12.84 -28.86
N SER A 494 9.50 12.69 -28.51
CA SER A 494 9.98 11.52 -27.79
C SER A 494 9.32 11.39 -26.40
N LEU A 495 9.14 12.47 -25.64
CA LEU A 495 8.45 12.43 -24.36
C LEU A 495 6.96 12.10 -24.52
N ASP A 496 6.29 12.72 -25.49
CA ASP A 496 4.88 12.47 -25.80
C ASP A 496 4.61 10.98 -26.09
N LEU A 497 5.44 10.33 -26.92
CA LEU A 497 5.30 8.92 -27.29
C LEU A 497 5.59 7.94 -26.12
N GLN A 498 6.16 8.43 -25.01
CA GLN A 498 6.39 7.67 -23.77
C GLN A 498 5.27 7.83 -22.73
N GLU A 499 4.25 8.67 -22.96
CA GLU A 499 3.14 8.82 -22.04
C GLU A 499 2.38 7.49 -21.86
N ARG A 500 2.02 7.15 -20.62
CA ARG A 500 1.32 5.87 -20.33
C ARG A 500 -0.07 5.78 -20.95
N ASN A 501 -0.69 6.92 -21.25
CA ASN A 501 -2.09 7.06 -21.66
C ASN A 501 -2.23 7.61 -23.09
N ILE A 502 -1.15 7.67 -23.88
CA ILE A 502 -1.24 8.04 -25.28
C ILE A 502 -1.86 6.89 -26.09
N ASP A 503 -2.83 7.24 -26.94
CA ASP A 503 -3.42 6.34 -27.92
C ASP A 503 -2.83 6.57 -29.32
N ILE A 504 -3.11 5.64 -30.23
CA ILE A 504 -2.55 5.62 -31.57
C ILE A 504 -2.92 6.85 -32.41
N TYR A 505 -4.12 7.40 -32.24
CA TYR A 505 -4.56 8.59 -32.97
C TYR A 505 -3.88 9.86 -32.44
N LYS A 506 -3.75 10.01 -31.11
CA LYS A 506 -2.98 11.11 -30.50
C LYS A 506 -1.50 11.06 -30.89
N ALA A 507 -0.92 9.85 -30.96
CA ALA A 507 0.45 9.67 -31.44
C ALA A 507 0.61 10.12 -32.89
N ASP A 508 -0.23 9.63 -33.81
CA ASP A 508 -0.23 10.04 -35.23
C ASP A 508 -0.38 11.55 -35.42
N LYS A 509 -1.30 12.17 -34.67
CA LYS A 509 -1.53 13.62 -34.70
C LYS A 509 -0.30 14.43 -34.27
N LYS A 510 0.40 13.99 -33.21
CA LYS A 510 1.63 14.63 -32.74
C LYS A 510 2.80 14.42 -33.73
N ILE A 511 2.89 13.24 -34.34
CA ILE A 511 3.89 12.92 -35.37
C ILE A 511 3.69 13.83 -36.59
N LYS A 512 2.46 13.93 -37.11
CA LYS A 512 2.11 14.79 -38.25
C LYS A 512 2.36 16.27 -37.95
N ALA A 513 2.12 16.73 -36.72
CA ALA A 513 2.46 18.10 -36.33
C ALA A 513 3.97 18.37 -36.41
N VAL A 514 4.83 17.44 -35.98
CA VAL A 514 6.30 17.61 -36.09
C VAL A 514 6.78 17.53 -37.55
N ILE A 515 6.18 16.67 -38.36
CA ILE A 515 6.42 16.61 -39.82
C ILE A 515 6.14 17.99 -40.46
N GLN A 516 4.97 18.58 -40.18
CA GLN A 516 4.61 19.91 -40.68
C GLN A 516 5.55 21.01 -40.14
N ILE A 517 5.93 20.96 -38.86
CA ILE A 517 6.93 21.90 -38.30
C ILE A 517 8.26 21.80 -39.06
N PHE A 518 8.71 20.60 -39.44
CA PHE A 518 9.94 20.44 -40.22
C PHE A 518 9.79 20.85 -41.69
N GLU A 519 8.60 20.76 -42.28
CA GLU A 519 8.31 21.41 -43.57
C GLU A 519 8.42 22.93 -43.46
N GLU A 520 7.72 23.55 -42.50
CA GLU A 520 7.75 25.00 -42.27
C GLU A 520 9.17 25.51 -41.94
N ARG A 521 9.98 24.74 -41.19
CA ARG A 521 11.36 25.09 -40.82
C ARG A 521 12.35 25.13 -41.99
N GLN A 522 12.01 24.55 -43.15
CA GLN A 522 12.79 24.73 -44.39
C GLN A 522 12.70 26.16 -44.95
N ILE A 523 11.69 26.94 -44.53
CA ILE A 523 11.43 28.30 -45.00
C ILE A 523 11.54 29.32 -43.85
N ILE A 524 11.00 28.98 -42.67
CA ILE A 524 10.89 29.87 -41.50
C ILE A 524 11.80 29.34 -40.38
N PRO A 525 12.99 29.95 -40.15
CA PRO A 525 13.92 29.44 -39.16
C PRO A 525 13.34 29.48 -37.73
N GLY A 526 13.79 28.54 -36.90
CA GLY A 526 13.38 28.46 -35.50
C GLY A 526 13.97 29.57 -34.63
N PRO A 527 13.51 29.70 -33.37
CA PRO A 527 13.97 30.74 -32.46
C PRO A 527 15.49 30.70 -32.21
N TYR A 528 16.08 29.53 -31.99
CA TYR A 528 17.52 29.42 -31.71
C TYR A 528 18.36 29.76 -32.95
N TYR A 529 17.97 29.27 -34.13
CA TYR A 529 18.64 29.62 -35.39
C TYR A 529 18.50 31.11 -35.74
N LYS A 530 17.38 31.76 -35.44
CA LYS A 530 17.22 33.21 -35.62
C LYS A 530 18.20 34.01 -34.77
N ILE A 531 18.33 33.65 -33.49
CA ILE A 531 19.29 34.28 -32.58
C ILE A 531 20.72 34.06 -33.10
N ALA A 532 21.05 32.84 -33.53
CA ALA A 532 22.35 32.52 -34.12
C ALA A 532 22.64 33.33 -35.40
N ALA A 533 21.68 33.47 -36.31
CA ALA A 533 21.82 34.27 -37.52
C ALA A 533 22.05 35.76 -37.22
N THR A 534 21.25 36.36 -36.34
CA THR A 534 21.44 37.76 -35.90
C THR A 534 22.79 37.97 -35.21
N ALA A 535 23.28 36.98 -34.45
CA ALA A 535 24.59 37.01 -33.82
C ALA A 535 25.74 36.91 -34.84
N VAL A 536 25.57 36.14 -35.92
CA VAL A 536 26.52 36.10 -37.05
C VAL A 536 26.53 37.44 -37.80
N ASP A 537 25.37 38.02 -38.11
CA ASP A 537 25.27 39.32 -38.79
C ASP A 537 25.94 40.46 -38.00
N SER A 538 25.87 40.39 -36.66
CA SER A 538 26.52 41.35 -35.74
C SER A 538 27.93 40.97 -35.29
N ASN A 539 28.43 39.79 -35.70
CA ASN A 539 29.68 39.17 -35.22
C ASN A 539 29.82 39.08 -33.68
N LEU A 540 28.70 38.96 -32.96
CA LEU A 540 28.66 38.93 -31.50
C LEU A 540 27.59 37.94 -31.00
N PHE A 541 27.98 36.91 -30.26
CA PHE A 541 27.07 35.96 -29.62
C PHE A 541 27.37 35.85 -28.13
N LYS A 542 26.36 36.12 -27.26
CA LYS A 542 26.48 36.06 -25.80
C LYS A 542 27.80 36.70 -25.28
N GLY A 543 28.02 37.98 -25.62
CA GLY A 543 29.22 38.73 -25.23
C GLY A 543 30.51 38.40 -25.99
N VAL A 544 30.56 37.30 -26.75
CA VAL A 544 31.75 36.80 -27.43
C VAL A 544 31.80 37.22 -28.90
N SER A 545 32.92 37.80 -29.34
CA SER A 545 33.17 38.13 -30.75
C SER A 545 33.34 36.87 -31.60
N LEU A 546 32.64 36.83 -32.74
CA LEU A 546 32.71 35.72 -33.70
C LEU A 546 33.73 35.98 -34.80
N HIS A 547 34.10 34.91 -35.51
CA HIS A 547 34.92 34.99 -36.72
C HIS A 547 34.42 34.03 -37.81
N THR A 548 34.58 34.41 -39.07
CA THR A 548 34.27 33.55 -40.23
C THR A 548 35.53 32.83 -40.69
N LYS A 549 35.43 31.58 -41.13
CA LYS A 549 36.58 30.85 -41.65
C LYS A 549 36.88 31.23 -43.10
N ASN A 550 38.15 31.51 -43.39
CA ASN A 550 38.64 31.70 -44.77
C ASN A 550 38.66 30.40 -45.63
N CYS A 551 38.06 29.29 -45.16
CA CYS A 551 38.22 27.98 -45.78
C CYS A 551 36.86 27.30 -46.02
N THR A 552 36.56 27.03 -47.28
CA THR A 552 35.28 26.44 -47.76
C THR A 552 35.09 24.95 -47.43
N SER A 553 36.02 24.34 -46.69
CA SER A 553 36.03 22.89 -46.39
C SER A 553 35.11 22.48 -45.22
N ASP A 554 34.65 23.43 -44.40
CA ASP A 554 33.79 23.19 -43.23
C ASP A 554 32.52 24.08 -43.24
N PRO A 555 31.67 23.99 -44.29
CA PRO A 555 30.44 24.80 -44.37
C PRO A 555 29.44 24.39 -43.28
N PRO A 556 28.54 25.31 -42.86
CA PRO A 556 27.46 24.99 -41.93
C PRO A 556 26.50 23.94 -42.53
N ILE A 557 25.70 23.31 -41.67
CA ILE A 557 24.67 22.36 -42.05
C ILE A 557 23.62 23.07 -42.92
N ASP A 558 23.34 22.53 -44.11
CA ASP A 558 22.23 22.98 -44.95
C ASP A 558 20.90 22.72 -44.23
N VAL A 559 20.29 23.81 -43.75
CA VAL A 559 19.02 23.83 -43.01
C VAL A 559 17.91 23.13 -43.79
N LYS A 560 17.80 23.38 -45.11
CA LYS A 560 16.74 22.82 -45.95
C LYS A 560 16.95 21.33 -46.14
N ALA A 561 18.16 20.92 -46.51
CA ALA A 561 18.48 19.50 -46.69
C ALA A 561 18.38 18.71 -45.37
N PHE A 562 18.68 19.33 -44.22
CA PHE A 562 18.57 18.71 -42.91
C PHE A 562 17.12 18.48 -42.50
N TYR A 563 16.28 19.53 -42.48
CA TYR A 563 14.87 19.39 -42.11
C TYR A 563 14.10 18.50 -43.08
N LYS A 564 14.37 18.59 -44.39
CA LYS A 564 13.78 17.68 -45.38
C LYS A 564 14.11 16.21 -45.11
N LYS A 565 15.37 15.89 -44.80
CA LYS A 565 15.76 14.51 -44.44
C LYS A 565 15.13 14.04 -43.13
N LEU A 566 14.98 14.91 -42.13
CA LEU A 566 14.23 14.59 -40.90
C LEU A 566 12.77 14.28 -41.20
N GLN A 567 12.11 15.11 -42.00
CA GLN A 567 10.73 14.94 -42.43
C GLN A 567 10.55 13.58 -43.13
N GLU A 568 11.28 13.34 -44.22
CA GLU A 568 11.22 12.10 -45.02
C GLU A 568 11.49 10.85 -44.16
N SER A 569 12.47 10.90 -43.25
CA SER A 569 12.81 9.75 -42.40
C SER A 569 11.74 9.45 -41.33
N ILE A 570 11.11 10.49 -40.78
CA ILE A 570 10.05 10.36 -39.77
C ILE A 570 8.75 9.83 -40.41
N GLU A 571 8.35 10.39 -41.55
CA GLU A 571 7.21 9.92 -42.36
C GLU A 571 7.34 8.43 -42.70
N GLN A 572 8.53 7.99 -43.13
CA GLN A 572 8.77 6.60 -43.52
C GLN A 572 8.82 5.61 -42.34
N ARG A 573 9.21 6.05 -41.13
CA ARG A 573 9.54 5.13 -40.02
C ARG A 573 8.55 5.07 -38.87
N LEU A 574 7.85 6.16 -38.51
CA LEU A 574 7.11 6.18 -37.24
C LEU A 574 5.81 5.39 -37.25
N LEU A 575 4.92 5.65 -38.21
CA LEU A 575 3.64 4.96 -38.38
C LEU A 575 3.48 4.59 -39.85
N SER A 576 4.06 3.47 -40.25
CA SER A 576 4.01 2.95 -41.62
C SER A 576 3.01 1.80 -41.76
N SER A 577 2.29 1.71 -42.89
CA SER A 577 1.41 0.58 -43.25
C SER A 577 0.25 0.33 -42.26
N GLU A 578 0.08 -0.90 -41.74
CA GLU A 578 -1.00 -1.31 -40.81
C GLU A 578 -1.21 -0.30 -39.66
N ASP A 579 -0.12 0.29 -39.16
CA ASP A 579 -0.13 1.23 -38.03
C ASP A 579 -0.80 2.57 -38.40
N ALA A 580 -0.59 3.05 -39.62
CA ALA A 580 -1.17 4.30 -40.12
C ALA A 580 -2.67 4.15 -40.43
N GLU A 581 -3.07 3.00 -40.98
CA GLU A 581 -4.47 2.68 -41.24
C GLU A 581 -5.27 2.62 -39.93
N LEU A 582 -4.71 1.98 -38.90
CA LEU A 582 -5.34 1.90 -37.58
C LEU A 582 -5.48 3.28 -36.91
N ALA A 583 -4.46 4.13 -37.02
CA ALA A 583 -4.52 5.53 -36.57
C ALA A 583 -5.59 6.33 -37.33
N TYR A 584 -5.65 6.16 -38.65
CA TYR A 584 -6.64 6.79 -39.51
C TYR A 584 -8.07 6.34 -39.19
N TRP A 585 -8.31 5.05 -38.91
CA TRP A 585 -9.65 4.61 -38.49
C TRP A 585 -10.01 5.14 -37.10
N ALA A 586 -9.07 5.16 -36.16
CA ALA A 586 -9.30 5.68 -34.81
C ALA A 586 -9.68 7.18 -34.76
N ARG A 587 -9.39 7.96 -35.83
CA ARG A 587 -9.75 9.40 -35.92
C ARG A 587 -11.24 9.67 -35.71
N VAL A 588 -12.12 8.72 -36.06
CA VAL A 588 -13.58 8.92 -35.98
C VAL A 588 -14.09 9.05 -34.56
N LEU A 589 -13.28 8.68 -33.56
CA LEU A 589 -13.59 8.83 -32.14
C LEU A 589 -13.27 10.24 -31.59
N ASP A 590 -12.48 11.05 -32.32
CA ASP A 590 -12.27 12.47 -31.99
C ASP A 590 -13.44 13.29 -32.53
N THR A 591 -14.27 13.79 -31.61
CA THR A 591 -15.42 14.68 -31.90
C THR A 591 -15.05 15.90 -32.76
N LYS A 592 -13.78 16.33 -32.76
CA LYS A 592 -13.28 17.44 -33.60
C LYS A 592 -13.11 17.08 -35.09
N GLN A 593 -13.25 15.81 -35.44
CA GLN A 593 -13.20 15.32 -36.84
C GLN A 593 -14.60 15.11 -37.43
N TRP A 594 -15.66 15.41 -36.67
CA TRP A 594 -17.04 15.16 -37.09
C TRP A 594 -17.56 16.28 -38.00
N PRO A 595 -18.43 15.98 -38.99
CA PRO A 595 -19.08 17.01 -39.80
C PRO A 595 -19.98 17.91 -38.95
N ASP A 596 -20.07 19.21 -39.27
CA ASP A 596 -20.91 20.15 -38.52
C ASP A 596 -22.40 19.73 -38.49
N ASN A 597 -22.90 19.17 -39.61
CA ASN A 597 -24.28 18.71 -39.77
C ASN A 597 -24.44 17.20 -39.51
N ILE A 598 -24.13 16.75 -38.28
CA ILE A 598 -24.21 15.32 -37.91
C ILE A 598 -25.60 14.71 -38.19
N GLY A 599 -26.68 15.48 -38.00
CA GLY A 599 -28.07 15.02 -38.20
C GLY A 599 -28.40 14.51 -39.60
N THR A 600 -27.63 14.91 -40.63
CA THR A 600 -27.78 14.41 -42.02
C THR A 600 -26.72 13.36 -42.41
N HIS A 601 -25.77 13.06 -41.52
CA HIS A 601 -24.60 12.22 -41.80
C HIS A 601 -24.37 11.11 -40.74
N LEU A 602 -25.44 10.47 -40.26
CA LEU A 602 -25.38 9.36 -39.29
C LEU A 602 -24.62 8.11 -39.79
N THR A 603 -24.28 8.04 -41.08
CA THR A 603 -23.44 6.99 -41.68
C THR A 603 -21.95 7.34 -41.73
N PHE A 604 -21.56 8.52 -41.24
CA PHE A 604 -20.16 8.91 -41.09
C PHE A 604 -19.38 7.89 -40.23
N GLY A 605 -18.14 7.59 -40.63
CA GLY A 605 -17.24 6.71 -39.88
C GLY A 605 -17.60 5.22 -39.83
N GLU A 606 -18.67 4.76 -40.48
CA GLU A 606 -19.09 3.35 -40.40
C GLU A 606 -18.07 2.36 -40.97
N THR A 607 -17.34 2.75 -42.02
CA THR A 607 -16.29 1.94 -42.62
C THR A 607 -15.09 1.82 -41.67
N GLU A 608 -14.66 2.94 -41.08
CA GLU A 608 -13.62 2.96 -40.05
C GLU A 608 -14.04 2.13 -38.83
N MET A 609 -15.27 2.27 -38.35
CA MET A 609 -15.81 1.49 -37.22
C MET A 609 -15.90 0.00 -37.53
N ARG A 610 -16.26 -0.39 -38.76
CA ARG A 610 -16.21 -1.78 -39.22
C ARG A 610 -14.79 -2.33 -39.19
N ASN A 611 -13.84 -1.60 -39.77
CA ASN A 611 -12.44 -2.01 -39.81
C ASN A 611 -11.86 -2.17 -38.41
N LEU A 612 -12.13 -1.21 -37.50
CA LEU A 612 -11.76 -1.30 -36.08
C LEU A 612 -12.38 -2.52 -35.39
N SER A 613 -13.67 -2.78 -35.62
CA SER A 613 -14.39 -3.90 -35.01
C SER A 613 -13.79 -5.24 -35.44
N THR A 614 -13.57 -5.42 -36.74
CA THR A 614 -12.92 -6.62 -37.30
C THR A 614 -11.50 -6.77 -36.76
N ARG A 615 -10.70 -5.67 -36.74
CA ARG A 615 -9.29 -5.68 -36.32
C ARG A 615 -9.11 -6.03 -34.84
N LEU A 616 -10.07 -5.68 -33.99
CA LEU A 616 -10.04 -5.87 -32.53
C LEU A 616 -10.86 -7.09 -32.03
N GLN A 617 -11.46 -7.86 -32.95
CA GLN A 617 -12.41 -8.94 -32.66
C GLN A 617 -13.59 -8.48 -31.77
N LEU A 618 -14.32 -7.46 -32.24
CA LEU A 618 -15.51 -6.91 -31.59
C LEU A 618 -16.74 -7.04 -32.51
N ASN A 619 -17.94 -7.04 -31.92
CA ASN A 619 -19.18 -7.18 -32.69
C ASN A 619 -19.49 -5.88 -33.47
N GLU A 620 -19.21 -5.89 -34.77
CA GLU A 620 -19.43 -4.76 -35.70
C GLU A 620 -20.79 -4.07 -35.50
N ARG A 621 -21.88 -4.85 -35.44
CA ARG A 621 -23.25 -4.31 -35.38
C ARG A 621 -23.51 -3.56 -34.07
N ILE A 622 -22.92 -4.00 -32.96
CA ILE A 622 -22.98 -3.31 -31.68
C ILE A 622 -22.13 -2.04 -31.72
N MET A 623 -20.90 -2.12 -32.27
CA MET A 623 -19.99 -0.98 -32.34
C MET A 623 -20.53 0.14 -33.25
N ILE A 624 -21.05 -0.17 -34.44
CA ILE A 624 -21.66 0.81 -35.35
C ILE A 624 -22.89 1.46 -34.70
N ARG A 625 -23.75 0.67 -34.03
CA ARG A 625 -24.91 1.22 -33.32
C ARG A 625 -24.47 2.15 -32.18
N GLY A 626 -23.50 1.75 -31.36
CA GLY A 626 -22.93 2.59 -30.31
C GLY A 626 -22.27 3.85 -30.86
N PHE A 627 -21.64 3.79 -32.02
CA PHE A 627 -21.07 4.97 -32.67
C PHE A 627 -22.14 5.95 -33.19
N ARG A 628 -23.24 5.45 -33.76
CA ARG A 628 -24.40 6.30 -34.14
C ARG A 628 -25.05 6.96 -32.92
N GLU A 629 -25.17 6.25 -31.81
CA GLU A 629 -25.64 6.80 -30.53
C GLU A 629 -24.66 7.90 -30.03
N TYR A 630 -23.34 7.66 -30.09
CA TYR A 630 -22.30 8.66 -29.74
C TYR A 630 -22.36 9.92 -30.63
N LEU A 631 -22.56 9.78 -31.95
CA LEU A 631 -22.72 10.91 -32.88
C LEU A 631 -23.89 11.83 -32.48
N ILE A 632 -25.00 11.25 -32.02
CA ILE A 632 -26.21 12.00 -31.61
C ILE A 632 -26.02 12.64 -30.24
N GLU A 633 -25.60 11.85 -29.24
CA GLU A 633 -25.59 12.25 -27.83
C GLU A 633 -24.32 13.01 -27.40
N LYS A 634 -23.25 12.93 -28.22
CA LYS A 634 -21.90 13.46 -27.94
C LYS A 634 -21.22 12.94 -26.66
N ASN A 635 -21.84 11.98 -25.98
CA ASN A 635 -21.30 11.24 -24.85
C ASN A 635 -21.05 9.79 -25.26
N ILE A 636 -19.96 9.18 -24.78
CA ILE A 636 -19.58 7.82 -25.17
C ILE A 636 -20.55 6.82 -24.50
N PRO A 637 -21.33 6.04 -25.28
CA PRO A 637 -22.26 5.06 -24.70
C PRO A 637 -21.54 3.77 -24.31
N ASP A 638 -22.09 3.05 -23.33
CA ASP A 638 -21.54 1.78 -22.83
C ASP A 638 -21.28 0.75 -23.95
N LYS A 639 -22.08 0.77 -25.02
CA LYS A 639 -21.91 -0.10 -26.20
C LYS A 639 -20.58 0.11 -26.93
N LEU A 640 -19.99 1.30 -26.84
CA LEU A 640 -18.74 1.69 -27.50
C LEU A 640 -17.52 1.53 -26.59
N LEU A 641 -17.72 1.46 -25.27
CA LEU A 641 -16.67 1.33 -24.27
C LEU A 641 -15.70 0.15 -24.51
N PRO A 642 -16.15 -1.06 -24.94
CA PRO A 642 -15.23 -2.17 -25.25
C PRO A 642 -14.20 -1.84 -26.36
N LEU A 643 -14.59 -1.03 -27.35
CA LEU A 643 -13.71 -0.60 -28.43
C LEU A 643 -12.72 0.48 -27.97
N GLN A 644 -13.19 1.43 -27.15
CA GLN A 644 -12.31 2.44 -26.54
C GLN A 644 -11.28 1.79 -25.60
N ILE A 645 -11.69 0.82 -24.79
CA ILE A 645 -10.79 0.03 -23.94
C ILE A 645 -9.79 -0.75 -24.78
N ALA A 646 -10.24 -1.46 -25.82
CA ALA A 646 -9.36 -2.24 -26.70
C ALA A 646 -8.31 -1.37 -27.40
N LEU A 647 -8.70 -0.21 -27.94
CA LEU A 647 -7.77 0.77 -28.54
C LEU A 647 -6.78 1.34 -27.51
N SER A 648 -7.27 1.75 -26.33
CA SER A 648 -6.42 2.30 -25.26
C SER A 648 -5.44 1.26 -24.67
N THR A 649 -5.75 -0.02 -24.85
CA THR A 649 -4.92 -1.15 -24.42
C THR A 649 -3.74 -1.41 -25.37
N ILE A 650 -3.75 -0.87 -26.59
CA ILE A 650 -2.60 -0.93 -27.51
C ILE A 650 -1.50 0.02 -27.00
N PRO A 651 -0.28 -0.46 -26.68
CA PRO A 651 0.82 0.37 -26.25
C PRO A 651 1.60 0.94 -27.45
N ILE A 652 1.89 2.25 -27.42
CA ILE A 652 2.60 2.96 -28.50
C ILE A 652 4.13 2.84 -28.38
N SER A 653 4.65 2.59 -27.18
CA SER A 653 6.08 2.43 -26.92
C SER A 653 6.37 1.31 -25.91
N SER A 654 7.56 0.71 -26.01
CA SER A 654 8.14 -0.19 -25.00
C SER A 654 8.73 0.55 -23.79
N SER A 655 8.43 1.85 -23.63
CA SER A 655 9.01 2.72 -22.60
C SER A 655 8.79 2.25 -21.16
N GLU A 656 7.78 1.41 -20.88
CA GLU A 656 7.61 0.81 -19.57
C GLU A 656 8.60 -0.32 -19.28
N ALA A 657 9.08 -1.04 -20.31
CA ALA A 657 10.20 -1.98 -20.16
C ALA A 657 11.49 -1.24 -19.79
N GLU A 658 11.77 -0.11 -20.45
CA GLU A 658 12.91 0.77 -20.11
C GLU A 658 12.84 1.31 -18.67
N ARG A 659 11.63 1.66 -18.19
CA ARG A 659 11.39 2.04 -16.79
C ARG A 659 11.59 0.85 -15.85
N GLY A 660 11.18 -0.35 -16.25
CA GLY A 660 11.43 -1.62 -15.56
C GLY A 660 12.92 -1.89 -15.36
N PHE A 661 13.72 -1.82 -16.43
CA PHE A 661 15.18 -1.95 -16.35
C PHE A 661 15.82 -0.85 -15.48
N SER A 662 15.26 0.36 -15.49
CA SER A 662 15.71 1.44 -14.61
C SER A 662 15.45 1.11 -13.12
N GLN A 663 14.32 0.49 -12.78
CA GLN A 663 14.08 -0.03 -11.41
C GLN A 663 14.94 -1.26 -11.11
N MET A 664 15.21 -2.12 -12.09
CA MET A 664 16.08 -3.29 -11.95
C MET A 664 17.49 -2.86 -11.55
N ASN A 665 18.03 -1.81 -12.18
CA ASN A 665 19.35 -1.24 -11.83
C ASN A 665 19.40 -0.62 -10.42
N LEU A 666 18.25 -0.20 -9.87
CA LEU A 666 18.15 0.25 -8.46
C LEU A 666 18.02 -0.93 -7.48
N ILE A 667 17.61 -2.11 -7.95
CA ILE A 667 17.50 -3.34 -7.14
C ILE A 667 18.83 -4.09 -7.14
N ILE A 668 19.42 -4.31 -8.32
CA ILE A 668 20.71 -4.98 -8.53
C ILE A 668 21.85 -3.95 -8.41
N THR A 669 22.15 -3.57 -7.17
CA THR A 669 23.34 -2.78 -6.85
C THR A 669 24.61 -3.66 -6.94
N PRO A 670 25.82 -3.08 -7.09
CA PRO A 670 27.07 -3.83 -7.04
C PRO A 670 27.22 -4.68 -5.76
N THR A 671 26.66 -4.20 -4.65
CA THR A 671 26.57 -4.88 -3.34
C THR A 671 25.55 -6.03 -3.27
N ARG A 672 24.69 -6.22 -4.28
CA ARG A 672 23.70 -7.32 -4.40
C ARG A 672 23.91 -8.16 -5.66
N SER A 673 25.17 -8.28 -6.10
CA SER A 673 25.56 -8.83 -7.39
C SER A 673 25.33 -10.35 -7.59
N SER A 674 24.74 -11.06 -6.61
CA SER A 674 24.47 -12.51 -6.68
C SER A 674 22.98 -12.91 -6.55
N LEU A 675 22.03 -12.01 -6.85
CA LEU A 675 20.60 -12.36 -6.80
C LEU A 675 20.17 -13.21 -8.03
N MET A 676 19.37 -14.25 -7.78
CA MET A 676 18.71 -15.01 -8.85
C MET A 676 17.67 -14.16 -9.59
N THR A 677 17.51 -14.39 -10.89
CA THR A 677 16.53 -13.74 -11.78
C THR A 677 15.11 -13.75 -11.21
N THR A 678 14.69 -14.88 -10.62
CA THR A 678 13.40 -15.06 -9.95
C THR A 678 13.21 -14.12 -8.75
N THR A 679 14.26 -13.92 -7.94
CA THR A 679 14.25 -13.00 -6.79
C THR A 679 14.25 -11.53 -7.24
N VAL A 680 15.00 -11.19 -8.28
CA VAL A 680 14.95 -9.87 -8.92
C VAL A 680 13.54 -9.57 -9.43
N SER A 681 12.91 -10.53 -10.11
CA SER A 681 11.53 -10.42 -10.57
C SER A 681 10.55 -10.18 -9.41
N SER A 682 10.65 -10.93 -8.31
CA SER A 682 9.78 -10.75 -7.14
C SER A 682 9.94 -9.39 -6.48
N LEU A 683 11.17 -8.87 -6.39
CA LEU A 683 11.44 -7.51 -5.90
C LEU A 683 10.84 -6.45 -6.83
N LEU A 684 11.03 -6.58 -8.15
CA LEU A 684 10.43 -5.69 -9.16
C LEU A 684 8.90 -5.67 -9.03
N PHE A 685 8.26 -6.82 -8.91
CA PHE A 685 6.81 -6.93 -8.80
C PHE A 685 6.26 -6.29 -7.51
N ILE A 686 6.84 -6.60 -6.35
CA ILE A 686 6.42 -5.99 -5.07
C ILE A 686 6.61 -4.47 -5.11
N ARG A 687 7.73 -3.99 -5.68
CA ARG A 687 8.00 -2.55 -5.83
C ARG A 687 7.01 -1.86 -6.75
N LEU A 688 6.80 -2.38 -7.95
CA LEU A 688 6.02 -1.73 -9.02
C LEU A 688 4.51 -1.90 -8.84
N VAL A 689 4.04 -3.08 -8.42
CA VAL A 689 2.62 -3.47 -8.42
C VAL A 689 2.04 -3.56 -7.00
N GLY A 690 2.89 -3.80 -5.99
CA GLY A 690 2.41 -3.98 -4.61
C GLY A 690 1.79 -2.72 -3.96
N PRO A 691 0.86 -2.88 -3.01
CA PRO A 691 0.20 -1.75 -2.35
C PRO A 691 1.16 -0.87 -1.53
N PRO A 692 0.87 0.44 -1.37
CA PRO A 692 1.63 1.32 -0.50
C PRO A 692 1.33 1.06 0.98
N LEU A 693 2.22 1.56 1.84
CA LEU A 693 2.25 1.26 3.27
C LEU A 693 1.32 2.18 4.10
N ALA A 694 0.78 3.28 3.55
CA ALA A 694 0.10 4.36 4.34
C ALA A 694 -1.32 4.07 4.80
N GLN A 695 -1.84 2.98 4.30
CA GLN A 695 -3.24 2.83 4.02
C GLN A 695 -4.02 2.27 5.24
N PHE A 696 -3.88 2.91 6.42
CA PHE A 696 -4.26 2.37 7.75
C PHE A 696 -4.86 3.38 8.78
N GLN A 697 -5.19 4.63 8.41
CA GLN A 697 -5.20 5.76 9.37
C GLN A 697 -6.47 6.67 9.36
N VAL A 698 -7.62 6.26 9.95
CA VAL A 698 -8.87 7.08 9.95
C VAL A 698 -9.79 6.86 11.17
N VAL A 699 -9.92 7.84 12.10
CA VAL A 699 -10.96 7.92 13.19
C VAL A 699 -11.26 9.38 13.66
N HIS A 700 -10.29 10.28 13.60
CA HIS A 700 -10.27 11.64 14.21
C HIS A 700 -11.47 12.55 13.84
N SER A 701 -11.71 12.79 12.55
CA SER A 701 -12.56 13.89 12.06
C SER A 701 -14.07 13.81 12.40
N THR A 702 -14.55 12.68 12.94
CA THR A 702 -15.99 12.50 13.24
C THR A 702 -16.43 13.23 14.51
N ILE A 703 -15.55 13.36 15.51
CA ILE A 703 -15.89 13.97 16.80
C ILE A 703 -15.93 15.50 16.69
N LEU A 704 -14.94 16.11 16.03
CA LEU A 704 -14.90 17.55 15.74
C LEU A 704 -16.18 18.02 15.04
N ASN A 705 -16.59 17.31 13.98
CA ASN A 705 -17.80 17.64 13.22
C ASN A 705 -19.09 17.47 14.06
N SER A 706 -19.15 16.48 14.95
CA SER A 706 -20.31 16.26 15.82
C SER A 706 -20.45 17.31 16.93
N LEU A 707 -19.33 17.87 17.40
CA LEU A 707 -19.33 18.89 18.46
C LEU A 707 -19.57 20.31 17.92
N GLY A 708 -19.08 20.64 16.72
CA GLY A 708 -19.34 21.93 16.08
C GLY A 708 -20.73 22.07 15.45
N GLY A 709 -21.33 20.96 15.04
CA GLY A 709 -22.66 20.96 14.45
C GLY A 709 -22.71 21.69 13.10
N ASP A 710 -23.78 22.44 12.87
CA ASP A 710 -24.05 23.21 11.65
C ASP A 710 -23.50 24.65 11.69
N GLN A 711 -22.72 24.99 12.73
CA GLN A 711 -22.27 26.36 13.00
C GLN A 711 -20.98 26.69 12.24
N LEU A 712 -21.00 27.79 11.49
CA LEU A 712 -19.90 28.27 10.64
C LEU A 712 -18.60 28.61 11.42
N TYR A 713 -18.72 28.96 12.71
CA TYR A 713 -17.60 29.37 13.57
C TYR A 713 -17.41 28.34 14.68
N SER A 714 -17.03 27.11 14.34
CA SER A 714 -17.03 25.99 15.30
C SER A 714 -16.03 24.89 14.96
N LEU A 715 -15.96 23.87 15.83
CA LEU A 715 -15.21 22.63 15.66
C LEU A 715 -15.53 21.86 14.36
N SER A 716 -16.68 22.09 13.72
CA SER A 716 -17.03 21.47 12.43
C SER A 716 -16.46 22.21 11.22
N THR A 717 -15.70 23.29 11.42
CA THR A 717 -15.08 24.06 10.33
C THR A 717 -13.57 24.12 10.49
N LEU A 718 -12.82 23.89 9.42
CA LEU A 718 -11.36 23.77 9.49
C LEU A 718 -10.71 25.05 10.03
N GLU A 719 -11.12 26.20 9.52
CA GLU A 719 -10.59 27.52 9.83
C GLU A 719 -10.79 27.93 11.30
N TYR A 720 -11.94 27.59 11.90
CA TYR A 720 -12.32 28.05 13.23
C TYR A 720 -12.19 26.98 14.32
N SER A 721 -12.04 25.71 13.96
CA SER A 721 -11.94 24.60 14.92
C SER A 721 -10.87 24.82 16.00
N ALA A 722 -9.70 25.36 15.64
CA ALA A 722 -8.59 25.59 16.57
C ALA A 722 -8.83 26.71 17.61
N TYR A 723 -9.87 27.54 17.45
CA TYR A 723 -10.19 28.63 18.38
C TYR A 723 -11.03 28.18 19.58
N ASP A 724 -11.73 27.05 19.47
CA ASP A 724 -12.51 26.48 20.57
C ASP A 724 -11.58 25.72 21.54
N PRO A 725 -11.56 26.02 22.85
CA PRO A 725 -10.75 25.29 23.83
C PRO A 725 -10.98 23.77 23.84
N ILE A 726 -12.17 23.29 23.46
CA ILE A 726 -12.48 21.87 23.33
C ILE A 726 -11.59 21.19 22.28
N PHE A 727 -11.08 21.93 21.28
CA PHE A 727 -10.13 21.42 20.30
C PHE A 727 -8.89 20.82 20.95
N ILE A 728 -8.31 21.51 21.96
CA ILE A 728 -7.12 21.02 22.67
C ILE A 728 -7.46 19.79 23.52
N ILE A 729 -8.61 19.82 24.21
CA ILE A 729 -9.08 18.69 25.05
C ILE A 729 -9.33 17.45 24.18
N HIS A 730 -9.99 17.62 23.03
CA HIS A 730 -10.25 16.53 22.09
C HIS A 730 -8.95 16.00 21.45
N ASN A 731 -8.05 16.89 21.02
CA ASN A 731 -6.77 16.46 20.44
C ASN A 731 -5.87 15.79 21.48
N SER A 732 -5.92 16.17 22.76
CA SER A 732 -5.26 15.43 23.84
C SER A 732 -5.85 14.02 24.02
N PHE A 733 -7.18 13.84 23.90
CA PHE A 733 -7.76 12.50 23.91
C PHE A 733 -7.38 11.68 22.67
N MET A 734 -7.30 12.30 21.48
CA MET A 734 -6.88 11.64 20.25
C MET A 734 -5.39 11.27 20.26
N ASP A 735 -4.55 12.14 20.81
CA ASP A 735 -3.14 11.88 21.11
C ASP A 735 -3.01 10.75 22.14
N LYS A 736 -3.81 10.73 23.22
CA LYS A 736 -3.87 9.58 24.13
C LYS A 736 -4.29 8.29 23.42
N ILE A 737 -5.21 8.33 22.47
CA ILE A 737 -5.54 7.17 21.63
C ILE A 737 -4.34 6.75 20.76
N TRP A 738 -3.57 7.71 20.25
CA TRP A 738 -2.38 7.45 19.45
C TRP A 738 -1.23 6.90 20.31
N LEU A 739 -1.00 7.39 21.54
CA LEU A 739 -0.11 6.77 22.53
C LEU A 739 -0.60 5.37 22.92
N ILE A 740 -1.91 5.17 23.14
CA ILE A 740 -2.47 3.84 23.40
C ILE A 740 -2.30 2.94 22.16
N TRP A 741 -2.32 3.48 20.95
CA TRP A 741 -1.92 2.74 19.75
C TRP A 741 -0.42 2.41 19.80
N GLN A 742 0.47 3.34 20.14
CA GLN A 742 1.91 3.07 20.30
C GLN A 742 2.17 1.96 21.32
N GLU A 743 1.54 2.01 22.50
CA GLU A 743 1.63 0.96 23.52
C GLU A 743 0.99 -0.35 23.05
N LEU A 744 -0.12 -0.29 22.33
CA LEU A 744 -0.72 -1.46 21.69
C LEU A 744 0.17 -2.01 20.58
N GLN A 745 1.02 -1.22 19.95
CA GLN A 745 2.04 -1.67 19.02
C GLN A 745 3.25 -2.25 19.78
N LYS A 746 3.67 -1.69 20.92
CA LYS A 746 4.66 -2.31 21.82
C LYS A 746 4.18 -3.69 22.32
N GLU A 747 2.95 -3.81 22.82
CA GLU A 747 2.30 -5.07 23.27
C GLU A 747 2.01 -6.03 22.11
N ARG A 748 1.54 -5.53 20.94
CA ARG A 748 1.44 -6.35 19.71
C ARG A 748 2.77 -6.70 19.11
N HIS A 749 3.84 -6.12 19.65
CA HIS A 749 5.17 -6.39 19.21
C HIS A 749 5.28 -5.93 17.73
N LEU A 750 5.32 -4.60 17.52
CA LEU A 750 5.44 -3.86 16.25
C LEU A 750 6.07 -2.46 16.51
N PRO A 751 6.70 -1.80 15.50
CA PRO A 751 7.23 -0.46 15.66
C PRO A 751 6.18 0.56 16.13
N SER A 752 6.49 1.26 17.22
CA SER A 752 5.71 2.36 17.79
C SER A 752 6.32 3.74 17.47
N LEU A 753 7.64 3.80 17.32
CA LEU A 753 8.43 5.01 17.07
C LEU A 753 8.79 5.15 15.57
N GLY A 754 7.79 5.42 14.73
CA GLY A 754 7.99 5.75 13.32
C GLY A 754 6.89 5.23 12.40
N THR A 755 7.08 5.46 11.10
CA THR A 755 6.16 5.02 10.05
C THR A 755 6.89 4.64 8.77
N GLU A 756 6.37 3.62 8.07
CA GLU A 756 6.92 3.10 6.82
C GLU A 756 6.25 3.75 5.59
N CYS A 757 5.49 4.82 5.81
CA CYS A 757 4.60 5.40 4.81
C CYS A 757 4.59 6.92 4.88
N ALA A 758 4.01 7.56 3.85
CA ALA A 758 3.90 9.02 3.80
C ALA A 758 5.25 9.74 4.02
N LEU A 759 6.38 9.07 3.70
CA LEU A 759 7.75 9.52 4.02
C LEU A 759 8.08 10.90 3.41
N ASN A 760 7.45 11.24 2.29
CA ASN A 760 7.57 12.55 1.65
C ASN A 760 7.01 13.68 2.54
N TYR A 761 5.98 13.40 3.32
CA TYR A 761 5.40 14.32 4.30
C TYR A 761 6.16 14.26 5.64
N MET A 762 6.59 13.08 6.08
CA MET A 762 7.31 12.88 7.35
C MET A 762 8.69 13.56 7.41
N ASN A 763 9.28 13.85 6.25
CA ASN A 763 10.54 14.59 6.12
C ASN A 763 10.35 16.07 5.73
N GLN A 764 9.12 16.57 5.60
CA GLN A 764 8.86 18.01 5.46
C GLN A 764 8.63 18.64 6.82
N PRO A 765 9.37 19.71 7.20
CA PRO A 765 9.09 20.46 8.42
C PRO A 765 7.70 21.08 8.36
N MET A 766 6.90 20.87 9.40
CA MET A 766 5.55 21.41 9.48
C MET A 766 5.57 22.92 9.68
N GLN A 767 4.84 23.63 8.84
CA GLN A 767 4.50 25.05 9.06
C GLN A 767 3.19 25.12 9.87
N PRO A 768 3.05 26.06 10.83
CA PRO A 768 3.95 27.17 11.13
C PRO A 768 5.09 26.84 12.12
N PHE A 769 5.24 25.60 12.57
CA PHE A 769 6.25 25.24 13.59
C PHE A 769 7.69 25.53 13.15
N ASN A 770 8.01 25.30 11.87
CA ASN A 770 9.28 25.70 11.26
C ASN A 770 9.28 27.14 10.69
N SER A 771 8.45 28.04 11.22
CA SER A 771 8.44 29.45 10.84
C SER A 771 9.43 30.27 11.69
N GLU A 772 9.87 31.42 11.17
CA GLU A 772 10.52 32.45 11.98
C GLU A 772 9.55 33.11 12.96
N LEU A 773 8.25 33.10 12.66
CA LEU A 773 7.19 33.60 13.55
C LEU A 773 6.95 32.69 14.76
N ASN A 774 7.44 31.44 14.73
CA ASN A 774 7.35 30.54 15.88
C ASN A 774 8.47 30.84 16.89
N MET A 775 8.11 31.55 17.96
CA MET A 775 9.01 31.87 19.07
C MET A 775 9.34 30.67 19.97
N ASN A 776 8.61 29.55 19.86
CA ASN A 776 8.85 28.36 20.66
C ASN A 776 9.93 27.48 20.01
N THR A 777 11.16 27.58 20.52
CA THR A 777 12.33 26.84 20.03
C THR A 777 12.13 25.33 20.05
N PHE A 778 11.50 24.78 21.10
CA PHE A 778 11.25 23.35 21.23
C PHE A 778 10.40 22.79 20.07
N THR A 779 9.30 23.45 19.75
CA THR A 779 8.42 23.04 18.63
C THR A 779 9.03 23.31 17.25
N LYS A 780 10.00 24.23 17.17
CA LYS A 780 10.76 24.52 15.95
C LYS A 780 11.82 23.44 15.69
N GLU A 781 12.52 23.01 16.74
CA GLU A 781 13.47 21.89 16.72
C GLU A 781 12.76 20.57 16.36
N HIS A 782 11.60 20.29 16.97
CA HIS A 782 10.79 19.09 16.70
C HIS A 782 9.74 19.31 15.59
N SER A 783 10.03 20.19 14.62
CA SER A 783 9.07 20.54 13.56
C SER A 783 8.90 19.46 12.47
N LEU A 784 9.74 18.44 12.45
CA LEU A 784 9.61 17.29 11.54
C LEU A 784 8.64 16.24 12.15
N PRO A 785 7.60 15.81 11.41
CA PRO A 785 6.61 14.85 11.94
C PRO A 785 7.19 13.53 12.45
N LYS A 786 8.33 13.09 11.89
CA LYS A 786 9.00 11.85 12.31
C LYS A 786 9.52 11.92 13.75
N ASP A 787 9.90 13.10 14.24
CA ASP A 787 10.52 13.27 15.56
C ASP A 787 9.43 13.22 16.65
N LEU A 788 8.20 13.65 16.31
CA LEU A 788 7.01 13.59 17.16
C LEU A 788 6.55 12.16 17.47
N PHE A 789 7.06 11.13 16.76
CA PHE A 789 6.77 9.75 17.12
C PHE A 789 7.30 9.40 18.52
N ASN A 790 8.34 10.07 19.01
CA ASN A 790 8.85 9.83 20.36
C ASN A 790 8.26 10.82 21.36
N HIS A 791 7.13 10.47 21.98
CA HIS A 791 6.45 11.33 22.94
C HIS A 791 7.28 11.60 24.21
N ASP A 792 8.26 10.75 24.55
CA ASP A 792 9.18 11.00 25.67
C ASP A 792 10.04 12.27 25.43
N LEU A 793 10.34 12.61 24.17
CA LEU A 793 11.01 13.89 23.82
C LEU A 793 10.11 15.11 24.07
N LEU A 794 8.79 14.92 24.04
CA LEU A 794 7.77 15.96 24.23
C LEU A 794 7.50 16.26 25.71
N GLY A 795 8.08 15.48 26.63
CA GLY A 795 8.12 15.79 28.06
C GLY A 795 6.78 15.72 28.81
N TYR A 796 5.76 15.10 28.22
CA TYR A 796 4.45 14.90 28.84
C TYR A 796 4.13 13.40 29.00
N GLN A 797 3.25 13.08 29.95
CA GLN A 797 2.74 11.72 30.18
C GLN A 797 1.24 11.77 30.52
N TYR A 798 0.52 10.70 30.19
CA TYR A 798 -0.88 10.52 30.58
C TYR A 798 -1.02 9.78 31.90
N ASP A 799 -2.07 10.13 32.63
CA ASP A 799 -2.51 9.51 33.89
C ASP A 799 -2.73 7.98 33.76
N HIS A 800 -3.36 7.56 32.67
CA HIS A 800 -3.56 6.15 32.36
C HIS A 800 -3.77 5.88 30.86
N LEU A 801 -3.20 4.76 30.41
CA LEU A 801 -3.30 4.25 29.04
C LEU A 801 -4.46 3.23 28.95
N LYS A 802 -5.70 3.75 29.02
CA LYS A 802 -6.95 2.96 28.96
C LYS A 802 -8.00 3.65 28.08
N ILE A 803 -8.78 2.86 27.35
CA ILE A 803 -9.95 3.31 26.57
C ILE A 803 -11.18 2.56 27.08
N GLY A 804 -12.23 3.28 27.49
CA GLY A 804 -13.47 2.66 27.99
C GLY A 804 -13.27 1.74 29.21
N GLY A 805 -12.30 2.04 30.07
CA GLY A 805 -11.92 1.20 31.21
C GLY A 805 -11.01 0.01 30.86
N HIS A 806 -10.86 -0.35 29.59
CA HIS A 806 -9.98 -1.43 29.14
C HIS A 806 -8.52 -0.96 29.07
N SER A 807 -7.62 -1.75 29.67
CA SER A 807 -6.16 -1.65 29.45
C SER A 807 -5.80 -2.06 28.02
N VAL A 808 -4.58 -1.72 27.59
CA VAL A 808 -4.02 -2.11 26.29
C VAL A 808 -4.21 -3.60 25.99
N ASN A 809 -3.96 -4.48 26.98
CA ASN A 809 -4.09 -5.94 26.82
C ASN A 809 -5.55 -6.41 26.71
N ASN A 810 -6.47 -5.76 27.43
CA ASN A 810 -7.91 -6.02 27.28
C ASN A 810 -8.41 -5.54 25.90
N LEU A 811 -7.89 -4.43 25.38
CA LEU A 811 -8.21 -3.93 24.04
C LEU A 811 -7.73 -4.91 22.96
N GLU A 812 -6.53 -5.48 23.06
CA GLU A 812 -6.06 -6.48 22.08
C GLU A 812 -6.91 -7.76 22.10
N TYR A 813 -7.32 -8.23 23.29
CA TYR A 813 -8.26 -9.35 23.42
C TYR A 813 -9.59 -9.06 22.71
N LEU A 814 -10.21 -7.90 22.96
CA LEU A 814 -11.47 -7.49 22.32
C LEU A 814 -11.33 -7.37 20.79
N ILE A 815 -10.24 -6.78 20.32
CA ILE A 815 -9.92 -6.63 18.90
C ILE A 815 -9.74 -8.00 18.23
N ASN A 816 -9.13 -8.97 18.90
CA ASN A 816 -8.97 -10.32 18.37
C ASN A 816 -10.29 -11.11 18.39
N ASN A 817 -11.10 -11.00 19.43
CA ASN A 817 -12.45 -11.58 19.46
C ASN A 817 -13.31 -11.03 18.29
N LYS A 818 -13.22 -9.73 17.99
CA LYS A 818 -13.92 -9.14 16.83
C LYS A 818 -13.43 -9.66 15.46
N LYS A 819 -12.19 -10.15 15.36
CA LYS A 819 -11.65 -10.80 14.13
C LYS A 819 -12.15 -12.26 13.93
N LEU A 820 -12.78 -12.87 14.94
CA LEU A 820 -13.33 -14.22 14.88
C LEU A 820 -14.75 -14.30 14.30
N LYS A 821 -15.36 -13.16 13.93
CA LYS A 821 -16.69 -13.08 13.29
C LYS A 821 -16.55 -12.65 11.83
N ASN A 822 -17.45 -13.14 10.96
CA ASN A 822 -17.63 -12.60 9.61
C ASN A 822 -18.06 -11.13 9.75
N ARG A 823 -17.58 -10.27 8.87
CA ARG A 823 -17.93 -8.85 8.88
C ARG A 823 -18.12 -8.31 7.47
N ILE A 824 -19.10 -7.44 7.28
CA ILE A 824 -19.27 -6.66 6.06
C ILE A 824 -18.83 -5.23 6.34
N LEU A 825 -17.96 -4.70 5.49
CA LEU A 825 -17.46 -3.34 5.58
C LEU A 825 -17.88 -2.54 4.34
N ALA A 826 -18.34 -1.30 4.52
CA ALA A 826 -18.50 -0.33 3.44
C ALA A 826 -17.19 0.43 3.24
N GLY A 827 -16.67 0.44 2.01
CA GLY A 827 -15.42 1.06 1.58
C GLY A 827 -15.65 2.36 0.82
N PHE A 828 -15.01 3.45 1.24
CA PHE A 828 -15.14 4.78 0.63
C PHE A 828 -13.78 5.34 0.22
N LEU A 829 -13.65 5.84 -1.01
CA LEU A 829 -12.48 6.62 -1.42
C LEU A 829 -12.73 8.08 -1.05
N LEU A 830 -11.90 8.63 -0.15
CA LEU A 830 -12.10 9.97 0.40
C LEU A 830 -11.10 10.96 -0.20
N LYS A 831 -11.58 12.18 -0.47
CA LYS A 831 -10.80 13.31 -0.98
C LYS A 831 -11.29 14.62 -0.35
N SER A 832 -10.48 15.67 -0.44
CA SER A 832 -10.85 17.04 -0.08
C SER A 832 -12.15 17.47 -0.76
N VAL A 833 -13.01 18.15 0.00
CA VAL A 833 -14.36 18.58 -0.42
C VAL A 833 -14.50 20.11 -0.37
N ASN A 834 -13.48 20.81 0.15
CA ASN A 834 -13.42 22.26 0.43
C ASN A 834 -14.50 22.76 1.40
N THR A 835 -15.17 21.84 2.09
CA THR A 835 -16.13 22.06 3.18
C THR A 835 -16.22 20.78 4.00
N SER A 836 -16.56 20.89 5.29
CA SER A 836 -16.84 19.71 6.10
C SER A 836 -18.10 19.01 5.64
N VAL A 837 -18.12 17.68 5.79
CA VAL A 837 -19.26 16.85 5.42
C VAL A 837 -19.51 15.74 6.44
N SER A 838 -20.79 15.49 6.72
CA SER A 838 -21.26 14.34 7.48
C SER A 838 -21.92 13.32 6.55
N VAL A 839 -21.38 12.11 6.50
CA VAL A 839 -21.91 11.00 5.71
C VAL A 839 -22.69 10.05 6.63
N LYS A 840 -23.99 9.87 6.36
CA LYS A 840 -24.87 8.89 7.01
C LYS A 840 -25.14 7.72 6.08
N LEU A 841 -25.01 6.50 6.60
CA LEU A 841 -25.15 5.26 5.84
C LEU A 841 -26.39 4.50 6.31
N HIS A 842 -27.18 4.00 5.37
CA HIS A 842 -28.28 3.08 5.67
C HIS A 842 -28.17 1.84 4.79
N VAL A 843 -28.39 0.67 5.36
CA VAL A 843 -28.51 -0.61 4.65
C VAL A 843 -29.98 -0.82 4.33
N CYS A 844 -30.33 -0.93 3.05
CA CYS A 844 -31.70 -1.06 2.56
C CYS A 844 -31.87 -2.40 1.83
N ASN A 845 -32.90 -3.16 2.18
CA ASN A 845 -33.20 -4.45 1.55
C ASN A 845 -33.86 -4.24 0.16
N CYS A 846 -33.42 -4.99 -0.84
CA CYS A 846 -33.94 -4.92 -2.21
C CYS A 846 -35.40 -5.42 -2.37
N GLN A 847 -35.90 -6.24 -1.44
CA GLN A 847 -37.24 -6.84 -1.48
C GLN A 847 -38.30 -6.03 -0.71
N GLU A 848 -37.90 -5.35 0.37
CA GLU A 848 -38.75 -4.44 1.17
C GLU A 848 -38.14 -3.03 1.20
N CYS A 849 -38.37 -2.25 0.13
CA CYS A 849 -37.80 -0.92 -0.08
C CYS A 849 -38.22 0.15 0.96
N SER A 850 -39.03 -0.22 1.95
CA SER A 850 -39.52 0.64 3.04
C SER A 850 -38.70 0.54 4.34
N LYS A 851 -37.79 -0.43 4.47
CA LYS A 851 -37.05 -0.69 5.72
C LYS A 851 -35.53 -0.58 5.54
N CYS A 852 -35.02 0.65 5.69
CA CYS A 852 -33.59 0.94 5.72
C CYS A 852 -33.07 1.07 7.15
N ILE A 853 -32.03 0.32 7.52
CA ILE A 853 -31.42 0.36 8.86
C ILE A 853 -30.18 1.25 8.85
N TYR A 854 -30.07 2.16 9.82
CA TYR A 854 -28.94 3.05 9.96
C TYR A 854 -27.66 2.29 10.33
N ALA A 855 -26.68 2.27 9.43
CA ALA A 855 -25.41 1.56 9.58
C ALA A 855 -24.29 2.42 10.17
N GLY A 856 -24.66 3.55 10.79
CA GLY A 856 -23.73 4.56 11.29
C GLY A 856 -23.32 5.58 10.23
N GLY A 857 -22.27 6.34 10.55
CA GLY A 857 -21.72 7.35 9.65
C GLY A 857 -20.25 7.63 9.91
N PHE A 858 -19.73 8.61 9.18
CA PHE A 858 -18.43 9.23 9.39
C PHE A 858 -18.50 10.71 8.99
N SER A 859 -17.55 11.51 9.40
CA SER A 859 -17.40 12.88 8.91
C SER A 859 -16.00 13.15 8.43
N LEU A 860 -15.90 14.09 7.49
CA LEU A 860 -14.65 14.72 7.07
C LEU A 860 -14.70 16.18 7.50
N LEU A 861 -13.62 16.65 8.12
CA LEU A 861 -13.39 18.06 8.37
C LEU A 861 -12.71 18.66 7.14
N GLY A 862 -13.22 19.78 6.64
CA GLY A 862 -12.69 20.50 5.50
C GLY A 862 -13.12 21.96 5.52
N GLY A 863 -12.49 22.79 4.70
CA GLY A 863 -12.81 24.21 4.63
C GLY A 863 -12.29 24.83 3.33
N PRO A 864 -12.73 26.05 2.97
CA PRO A 864 -12.30 26.73 1.75
C PRO A 864 -10.79 27.00 1.69
N THR A 865 -10.09 26.99 2.83
CA THR A 865 -8.63 27.14 2.90
C THR A 865 -7.86 25.82 2.87
N GLU A 866 -8.54 24.66 2.79
CA GLU A 866 -7.85 23.37 2.78
C GLU A 866 -7.00 23.18 1.53
N ARG A 867 -5.82 22.55 1.69
CA ARG A 867 -5.04 22.07 0.54
C ARG A 867 -5.68 20.79 0.02
N THR A 868 -5.75 20.63 -1.30
CA THR A 868 -6.31 19.42 -1.91
C THR A 868 -5.57 18.16 -1.46
N TRP A 869 -6.33 17.15 -1.02
CA TRP A 869 -5.82 15.88 -0.53
C TRP A 869 -6.72 14.72 -0.98
N ALA A 870 -6.16 13.50 -1.02
CA ALA A 870 -6.91 12.28 -1.29
C ALA A 870 -6.30 11.11 -0.53
N PHE A 871 -7.14 10.22 0.01
CA PHE A 871 -6.69 8.98 0.63
C PHE A 871 -6.26 7.98 -0.44
N ASP A 872 -5.17 7.27 -0.16
CA ASP A 872 -4.61 6.28 -1.07
C ASP A 872 -5.24 4.89 -0.92
N ARG A 873 -5.95 4.57 0.17
CA ARG A 873 -6.85 3.39 0.32
C ARG A 873 -8.28 3.83 0.58
N LEU A 874 -9.20 2.90 0.37
CA LEU A 874 -10.55 2.97 0.88
C LEU A 874 -10.56 3.06 2.43
N PHE A 875 -11.23 4.09 2.96
CA PHE A 875 -11.72 4.10 4.33
C PHE A 875 -12.77 3.00 4.50
N LYS A 876 -12.76 2.25 5.60
CA LYS A 876 -13.66 1.10 5.81
C LYS A 876 -14.51 1.28 7.08
N LYS A 877 -15.84 1.33 6.92
CA LYS A 877 -16.83 1.34 8.00
C LYS A 877 -17.42 -0.05 8.19
N ASP A 878 -17.50 -0.53 9.42
CA ASP A 878 -18.09 -1.84 9.76
C ASP A 878 -19.62 -1.74 9.83
N ILE A 879 -20.30 -2.31 8.82
CA ILE A 879 -21.77 -2.25 8.67
C ILE A 879 -22.47 -3.58 9.04
N THR A 880 -21.70 -4.57 9.52
CA THR A 880 -22.17 -5.94 9.82
C THR A 880 -23.46 -5.96 10.66
N HIS A 881 -23.52 -5.15 11.72
CA HIS A 881 -24.67 -5.05 12.62
C HIS A 881 -25.97 -4.68 11.89
N ALA A 882 -25.93 -3.70 10.98
CA ALA A 882 -27.11 -3.24 10.25
C ALA A 882 -27.57 -4.22 9.17
N VAL A 883 -26.65 -5.05 8.63
CA VAL A 883 -27.01 -6.17 7.74
C VAL A 883 -27.70 -7.28 8.54
N GLU A 884 -27.15 -7.65 9.70
CA GLU A 884 -27.72 -8.65 10.62
C GLU A 884 -29.10 -8.21 11.15
N GLU A 885 -29.26 -6.95 11.57
CA GLU A 885 -30.51 -6.37 12.07
C GLU A 885 -31.59 -6.27 10.98
N ALA A 886 -31.18 -6.10 9.71
CA ALA A 886 -32.08 -6.10 8.56
C ALA A 886 -32.50 -7.52 8.13
N GLY A 887 -32.13 -8.55 8.90
CA GLY A 887 -32.51 -9.95 8.68
C GLY A 887 -31.69 -10.66 7.60
N MET A 888 -30.62 -10.04 7.10
CA MET A 888 -29.82 -10.55 5.99
C MET A 888 -28.57 -11.26 6.51
N LYS A 889 -28.17 -12.36 5.86
CA LYS A 889 -26.98 -13.09 6.29
C LYS A 889 -25.73 -12.38 5.78
N VAL A 890 -24.68 -12.47 6.58
CA VAL A 890 -23.35 -11.90 6.29
C VAL A 890 -22.65 -12.57 5.08
N SER A 891 -23.31 -13.51 4.40
CA SER A 891 -22.90 -14.14 3.13
C SER A 891 -23.49 -13.48 1.88
N ASP A 892 -24.58 -12.73 2.01
CA ASP A 892 -25.49 -12.46 0.89
C ASP A 892 -25.26 -11.05 0.35
N SER A 893 -24.23 -10.89 -0.50
CA SER A 893 -23.80 -9.58 -1.02
C SER A 893 -24.69 -8.99 -2.13
N ALA A 894 -25.84 -9.59 -2.41
CA ALA A 894 -26.73 -9.22 -3.53
C ALA A 894 -28.11 -8.66 -3.08
N ASP A 895 -28.50 -8.88 -1.81
CA ASP A 895 -29.87 -8.61 -1.35
C ASP A 895 -30.06 -7.21 -0.71
N PHE A 896 -29.00 -6.39 -0.65
CA PHE A 896 -29.07 -5.02 -0.16
C PHE A 896 -28.23 -4.02 -0.94
N PHE A 897 -28.63 -2.75 -0.85
CA PHE A 897 -27.85 -1.60 -1.28
C PHE A 897 -27.57 -0.66 -0.10
N LEU A 898 -26.59 0.23 -0.26
CA LEU A 898 -26.22 1.23 0.73
C LEU A 898 -26.75 2.61 0.30
N ASP A 899 -27.73 3.13 1.03
CA ASP A 899 -28.22 4.51 0.90
C ASP A 899 -27.26 5.46 1.64
N VAL A 900 -26.53 6.26 0.87
CA VAL A 900 -25.50 7.18 1.35
C VAL A 900 -26.04 8.61 1.29
N LYS A 901 -26.28 9.20 2.46
CA LYS A 901 -26.75 10.59 2.60
C LYS A 901 -25.62 11.47 3.09
N VAL A 902 -25.19 12.40 2.23
CA VAL A 902 -24.12 13.36 2.52
C VAL A 902 -24.74 14.70 2.89
N TYR A 903 -24.35 15.23 4.04
CA TYR A 903 -24.75 16.54 4.53
C TYR A 903 -23.52 17.45 4.56
N ASP A 904 -23.66 18.69 4.12
CA ASP A 904 -22.60 19.70 4.24
C ASP A 904 -22.45 20.20 5.69
N GLY A 905 -21.43 21.05 5.92
CA GLY A 905 -21.16 21.67 7.22
C GLY A 905 -22.26 22.62 7.73
N ALA A 906 -23.29 22.91 6.93
CA ALA A 906 -24.50 23.64 7.35
C ALA A 906 -25.70 22.69 7.56
N GLY A 907 -25.46 21.38 7.63
CA GLY A 907 -26.49 20.36 7.85
C GLY A 907 -27.41 20.10 6.66
N LYS A 908 -27.14 20.68 5.49
CA LYS A 908 -27.99 20.56 4.30
C LYS A 908 -27.61 19.33 3.48
N LEU A 909 -28.61 18.57 3.03
CA LEU A 909 -28.41 17.40 2.19
C LEU A 909 -27.83 17.83 0.83
N MET A 910 -26.65 17.31 0.49
CA MET A 910 -26.00 17.54 -0.80
C MET A 910 -26.73 16.77 -1.90
N LYS A 911 -27.18 17.47 -2.94
CA LYS A 911 -27.84 16.87 -4.12
C LYS A 911 -26.84 16.18 -5.06
N ASP A 912 -25.59 16.59 -5.02
CA ASP A 912 -24.51 16.00 -5.80
C ASP A 912 -23.61 15.17 -4.89
N ILE A 913 -23.69 13.84 -5.04
CA ILE A 913 -22.91 12.86 -4.27
C ILE A 913 -21.63 12.47 -5.04
N SER A 914 -21.38 12.98 -6.26
CA SER A 914 -20.20 12.64 -7.08
C SER A 914 -18.84 12.99 -6.45
N VAL A 915 -18.85 13.74 -5.34
CA VAL A 915 -17.74 13.92 -4.42
C VAL A 915 -17.22 12.59 -3.87
N PHE A 916 -18.08 11.60 -3.63
CA PHE A 916 -17.70 10.25 -3.20
C PHE A 916 -18.12 9.22 -4.26
N PRO A 917 -17.19 8.41 -4.80
CA PRO A 917 -17.56 7.32 -5.69
C PRO A 917 -18.39 6.27 -4.93
N THR A 918 -19.20 5.50 -5.66
CA THR A 918 -20.08 4.46 -5.12
C THR A 918 -19.33 3.54 -4.14
N PRO A 919 -19.83 3.34 -2.91
CA PRO A 919 -19.10 2.62 -1.87
C PRO A 919 -18.97 1.13 -2.21
N SER A 920 -17.76 0.58 -2.00
CA SER A 920 -17.52 -0.85 -2.19
C SER A 920 -18.00 -1.65 -0.99
N ILE A 921 -18.81 -2.69 -1.20
CA ILE A 921 -19.19 -3.63 -0.13
C ILE A 921 -18.11 -4.72 -0.04
N ILE A 922 -17.50 -4.88 1.14
CA ILE A 922 -16.32 -5.74 1.37
C ILE A 922 -16.66 -6.78 2.43
N LEU A 923 -16.78 -8.05 2.03
CA LEU A 923 -16.86 -9.17 2.96
C LEU A 923 -15.47 -9.50 3.54
N VAL A 924 -15.38 -9.56 4.86
CA VAL A 924 -14.21 -9.99 5.63
C VAL A 924 -14.58 -11.26 6.39
N PRO A 925 -14.22 -12.46 5.89
CA PRO A 925 -14.59 -13.71 6.51
C PRO A 925 -13.85 -13.96 7.83
N THR A 926 -14.42 -14.82 8.67
CA THR A 926 -13.76 -15.39 9.85
C THR A 926 -12.41 -16.00 9.49
N LYS A 927 -11.38 -15.71 10.30
CA LYS A 927 -10.12 -16.48 10.23
C LYS A 927 -10.31 -17.86 10.87
N GLY A 928 -10.98 -18.78 10.17
CA GLY A 928 -11.20 -20.14 10.66
C GLY A 928 -11.92 -21.11 9.72
N LYS A 929 -12.79 -20.63 8.81
CA LYS A 929 -13.41 -21.46 7.77
C LYS A 929 -12.92 -21.06 6.39
N SER A 930 -12.18 -21.95 5.73
CA SER A 930 -12.19 -22.03 4.28
C SER A 930 -13.57 -22.51 3.84
N LEU A 931 -14.18 -21.79 2.88
CA LEU A 931 -15.13 -22.39 1.94
C LEU A 931 -14.34 -23.21 0.91
#